data_AF-A0A1E5GVQ1-F1
#
_entry.id   AF-A0A1E5GVQ1-F1
#
_cell.length_a   1.000
_cell.length_b   1.000
_cell.length_c   1.000
_cell.angle_alpha   90.00
_cell.angle_beta   90.00
_cell.angle_gamma   90.00
#
_symmetry.space_group_name_H-M   'P 1'
#
loop_
_entity.id
_entity.type
_entity.pdbx_description
1 polymer ?
#
loop_
_entity_poly.entity_id
_entity_poly.type
_entity_poly.pdbx_seq_one_letter_code
_entity_poly.pdbx_strand_id
1 'polypeptide(L)'
;MRSSRKLTIISLLSLLGSGSVPLVAVKAYAVSTEENNSIIDPSFKLNYLDSFSPTQPTDFSNENLPTNNFVEEGSNERIEEDLFPVGNVEEQGVLEIEGNLNFTSNTEAITAYNVAVGSHGTCSWTLADTGMLTISGGQMASLQNHTDVPWYDYRALITYIQIAGPVTVTSGAYLFSGLSNLSAITGLNLLDTSSVTNMSYMFQNCNNLYSLDLRSFNTSNVTDMSHMFDFWRGRNLDVSTFDTSKVTSMAYMFYQCTSVETLDLSSFDTAAVTSMSYMFQGCQRLTSLTGHFSTANVTRMDAMFAGANVLPSSVLNEFISSFDTRNTTNFSNMFSNCRSLTSFDNPFNLASAQDISNMFSNSGLVSFIAKNLNLLDNTYREVNANNMFRSCSAMVNFDSTDADFTNIVNSQYMFAECTNLEAITLPKISKYSPLSGTVTTLRGYMFSGCSKLVTVDLSNFYALNLNEFIRMNYMFQNCHSLKIVIFSTQFINRIVDVTALFMNCTSLEEFSGYFSANANVSMNNMFSGCTSLKKAEITSRYVESRNNMFLNCTNLEEVSFSTSFASVSAVNTASMFSGCQSLTKVSMGGNSMTNVTDMSNMFLNCLSLVDVDMSSWTVTPRTLTNMFSGCVQLEELDFMNWNTNNVTAANNMFADCVRLKKLHLGPNFRFWNTGVALPSIDTTSSVFSGGWIGENAELRFDSSVDFVTSYSGQSDTYIWEEAEPWIEVILPVSMMFYGEPLDGFLQSINSPEYSFTNLSSVPITLSIDSIQNGRDLDRLFLLHLHGEPYLYDIDLIIGGNIITVTAFDALTLNSGESEILTFSGDARAQSSESNPYFEIIFKLSI
;
A
#
# COMPACT_ATOMS: atom_id res chain seq x y z
N MET A 1 29.11 7.70 -44.17
CA MET A 1 29.83 9.01 -44.12
C MET A 1 29.42 9.76 -42.86
N ARG A 2 30.36 10.50 -42.26
CA ARG A 2 30.41 11.04 -40.88
C ARG A 2 30.78 10.02 -39.79
N SER A 3 32.05 9.61 -39.77
CA SER A 3 32.73 9.08 -38.57
C SER A 3 33.50 10.21 -37.89
N SER A 4 33.13 10.58 -36.68
CA SER A 4 33.97 11.40 -35.79
C SER A 4 34.99 10.49 -35.12
N ARG A 5 36.18 10.39 -35.72
CA ARG A 5 37.34 9.73 -35.10
C ARG A 5 37.77 10.58 -33.90
N LYS A 6 37.59 10.07 -32.68
CA LYS A 6 38.29 10.55 -31.49
C LYS A 6 39.76 10.21 -31.65
N LEU A 7 40.60 11.24 -31.73
CA LEU A 7 42.05 11.10 -31.66
C LEU A 7 42.41 10.81 -30.18
N THR A 8 42.90 9.61 -29.90
CA THR A 8 43.47 9.25 -28.60
C THR A 8 44.92 9.74 -28.59
N ILE A 9 45.23 10.77 -27.80
CA ILE A 9 46.63 11.10 -27.48
C ILE A 9 47.01 10.22 -26.28
N ILE A 10 47.85 9.21 -26.54
CA ILE A 10 48.56 8.45 -25.52
C ILE A 10 49.80 9.28 -25.14
N SER A 11 49.78 9.91 -23.98
CA SER A 11 50.98 10.51 -23.40
C SER A 11 51.73 9.45 -22.59
N LEU A 12 52.69 8.78 -23.23
CA LEU A 12 53.77 8.07 -22.56
C LEU A 12 54.78 9.12 -22.07
N LEU A 13 55.00 9.22 -20.76
CA LEU A 13 56.10 10.01 -20.20
C LEU A 13 56.94 9.11 -19.28
N SER A 14 58.08 8.68 -19.82
CA SER A 14 59.17 8.06 -19.09
C SER A 14 60.41 8.97 -19.10
N LEU A 15 60.82 9.34 -17.88
CA LEU A 15 62.19 9.54 -17.36
C LEU A 15 63.06 10.78 -17.74
N LEU A 16 63.44 11.45 -16.64
CA LEU A 16 64.76 11.99 -16.24
C LEU A 16 65.34 13.26 -16.88
N GLY A 17 65.68 14.21 -15.99
CA GLY A 17 66.90 15.00 -16.13
C GLY A 17 66.75 16.51 -15.97
N SER A 18 66.97 16.98 -14.73
CA SER A 18 67.52 18.31 -14.37
C SER A 18 66.87 19.59 -14.90
N GLY A 19 66.41 20.43 -13.96
CA GLY A 19 66.49 21.89 -14.08
C GLY A 19 65.22 22.61 -14.54
N SER A 20 64.56 23.23 -13.57
CA SER A 20 63.95 24.58 -13.64
C SER A 20 63.10 24.93 -14.88
N VAL A 21 61.77 24.76 -14.76
CA VAL A 21 60.64 25.62 -15.22
C VAL A 21 59.41 24.70 -15.36
N PRO A 22 58.22 25.01 -14.79
CA PRO A 22 57.03 24.22 -15.07
C PRO A 22 56.52 24.57 -16.47
N LEU A 23 56.39 23.57 -17.35
CA LEU A 23 55.61 23.69 -18.57
C LEU A 23 54.17 23.98 -18.20
N VAL A 24 53.71 25.20 -18.52
CA VAL A 24 52.30 25.56 -18.57
C VAL A 24 51.60 24.59 -19.52
N ALA A 25 50.52 23.96 -19.07
CA ALA A 25 49.64 23.17 -19.92
C ALA A 25 49.08 24.09 -21.03
N VAL A 26 49.68 24.02 -22.22
CA VAL A 26 49.17 24.72 -23.41
C VAL A 26 47.88 24.01 -23.81
N LYS A 27 46.72 24.63 -23.58
CA LYS A 27 45.50 24.28 -24.31
C LYS A 27 45.73 24.67 -25.77
N ALA A 28 46.06 23.68 -26.61
CA ALA A 28 46.06 23.86 -28.06
C ALA A 28 44.63 24.09 -28.54
N TYR A 29 44.30 25.32 -28.94
CA TYR A 29 43.11 25.59 -29.72
C TYR A 29 43.45 25.32 -31.18
N ALA A 30 42.83 24.30 -31.77
CA ALA A 30 42.82 24.14 -33.22
C ALA A 30 41.86 25.18 -33.82
N VAL A 31 42.40 26.24 -34.42
CA VAL A 31 41.65 27.14 -35.29
C VAL A 31 41.86 26.66 -36.72
N SER A 32 40.80 26.15 -37.35
CA SER A 32 40.79 25.94 -38.80
C SER A 32 40.47 27.27 -39.48
N THR A 33 41.43 27.85 -40.19
CA THR A 33 41.16 28.97 -41.10
C THR A 33 40.87 28.41 -42.48
N GLU A 34 39.62 28.55 -42.95
CA GLU A 34 39.34 28.65 -44.39
C GLU A 34 39.01 30.12 -44.70
N GLU A 35 39.66 30.62 -45.75
CA GLU A 35 39.56 31.98 -46.27
C GLU A 35 38.13 32.27 -46.77
N ASN A 36 37.52 33.36 -46.29
CA ASN A 36 37.01 34.43 -47.16
C ASN A 36 36.39 35.60 -46.35
N ASN A 37 37.04 36.75 -46.48
CA ASN A 37 36.55 38.13 -46.40
C ASN A 37 35.31 38.50 -45.54
N SER A 38 35.62 39.38 -44.58
CA SER A 38 34.93 40.65 -44.27
C SER A 38 34.08 40.74 -43.00
N ILE A 39 34.44 41.76 -42.21
CA ILE A 39 33.74 42.46 -41.13
C ILE A 39 33.83 41.81 -39.73
N ILE A 40 34.60 42.51 -38.89
CA ILE A 40 34.70 42.35 -37.43
C ILE A 40 33.37 42.76 -36.79
N ASP A 41 32.73 41.84 -36.08
CA ASP A 41 31.70 42.16 -35.07
C ASP A 41 32.26 41.81 -33.68
N PRO A 42 32.51 42.79 -32.79
CA PRO A 42 33.06 42.56 -31.46
C PRO A 42 31.98 42.21 -30.41
N SER A 43 30.85 41.59 -30.78
CA SER A 43 29.73 41.35 -29.86
C SER A 43 29.31 39.89 -29.65
N PHE A 44 30.21 38.92 -29.77
CA PHE A 44 29.92 37.55 -29.35
C PHE A 44 30.12 37.36 -27.83
N LYS A 45 29.04 37.58 -27.07
CA LYS A 45 28.92 37.13 -25.68
C LYS A 45 28.74 35.62 -25.66
N LEU A 46 29.64 34.89 -24.98
CA LEU A 46 29.35 33.51 -24.58
C LEU A 46 28.32 33.58 -23.46
N ASN A 47 27.08 33.16 -23.75
CA ASN A 47 26.08 32.95 -22.72
C ASN A 47 26.59 31.87 -21.76
N TYR A 48 26.84 32.26 -20.52
CA TYR A 48 26.87 31.35 -19.39
C TYR A 48 25.54 30.60 -19.38
N LEU A 49 25.58 29.27 -19.52
CA LEU A 49 24.48 28.45 -19.05
C LEU A 49 24.45 28.58 -17.53
N ASP A 50 23.30 29.04 -17.04
CA ASP A 50 23.04 29.38 -15.66
C ASP A 50 23.43 28.28 -14.67
N SER A 51 24.02 28.76 -13.58
CA SER A 51 24.02 28.23 -12.22
C SER A 51 23.18 26.96 -11.97
N PHE A 52 23.86 25.86 -11.64
CA PHE A 52 23.36 24.97 -10.60
C PHE A 52 23.82 25.53 -9.25
N SER A 53 22.92 26.21 -8.56
CA SER A 53 23.07 26.52 -7.14
C SER A 53 23.14 25.21 -6.34
N PRO A 54 24.13 25.01 -5.45
CA PRO A 54 24.02 23.97 -4.45
C PRO A 54 22.99 24.43 -3.42
N THR A 55 21.84 23.76 -3.37
CA THR A 55 20.88 23.92 -2.28
C THR A 55 21.56 23.52 -0.96
N GLN A 56 21.36 24.37 0.04
CA GLN A 56 21.70 24.17 1.46
C GLN A 56 21.27 22.78 1.97
N PRO A 57 21.92 22.23 3.00
CA PRO A 57 21.53 20.96 3.59
C PRO A 57 20.17 21.14 4.29
N THR A 58 19.12 20.55 3.72
CA THR A 58 17.84 20.40 4.40
C THR A 58 17.92 19.23 5.35
N ASP A 59 17.75 19.55 6.63
CA ASP A 59 17.28 18.67 7.70
C ASP A 59 16.14 17.76 7.20
N PHE A 60 16.39 16.45 7.18
CA PHE A 60 15.35 15.44 6.96
C PHE A 60 15.01 14.79 8.30
N SER A 61 14.23 15.50 9.09
CA SER A 61 13.31 14.90 10.04
C SER A 61 11.93 14.76 9.37
N ASN A 62 11.40 13.54 9.38
CA ASN A 62 10.02 13.11 9.10
C ASN A 62 9.10 14.03 8.27
N GLU A 63 8.63 13.54 7.12
CA GLU A 63 7.18 13.32 6.89
C GLU A 63 6.91 12.53 5.59
N ASN A 64 5.88 11.70 5.67
CA ASN A 64 5.27 10.94 4.58
C ASN A 64 4.90 11.83 3.38
N LEU A 65 4.88 11.27 2.16
CA LEU A 65 3.91 11.50 1.06
C LEU A 65 4.30 10.65 -0.18
N PRO A 66 3.40 10.40 -1.15
CA PRO A 66 3.02 9.04 -1.56
C PRO A 66 3.49 8.63 -2.97
N THR A 67 3.23 7.34 -3.27
CA THR A 67 3.36 6.62 -4.54
C THR A 67 2.77 7.36 -5.75
N ASN A 68 3.49 7.36 -6.89
CA ASN A 68 2.89 7.09 -8.20
C ASN A 68 3.92 6.81 -9.32
N ASN A 69 3.76 5.63 -9.93
CA ASN A 69 3.85 5.29 -11.35
C ASN A 69 5.12 5.66 -12.14
N PHE A 70 6.03 4.68 -12.25
CA PHE A 70 6.82 4.49 -13.46
C PHE A 70 6.21 3.36 -14.28
N VAL A 71 5.81 3.68 -15.51
CA VAL A 71 5.46 2.73 -16.55
C VAL A 71 6.75 2.13 -17.09
N GLU A 72 6.83 0.80 -17.07
CA GLU A 72 7.83 0.00 -17.78
C GLU A 72 7.62 0.10 -19.30
N GLU A 73 8.69 0.32 -20.05
CA GLU A 73 8.85 -0.29 -21.38
C GLU A 73 10.21 -0.97 -21.42
N GLY A 74 10.16 -2.30 -21.56
CA GLY A 74 11.34 -3.14 -21.75
C GLY A 74 11.69 -3.30 -23.22
N SER A 75 12.97 -3.59 -23.48
CA SER A 75 13.35 -4.67 -24.40
C SER A 75 14.81 -5.06 -24.13
N ASN A 76 14.96 -6.31 -23.70
CA ASN A 76 16.21 -7.06 -23.70
C ASN A 76 16.71 -7.23 -25.13
N GLU A 77 18.01 -7.08 -25.36
CA GLU A 77 18.72 -8.06 -26.18
C GLU A 77 20.20 -8.16 -25.76
N ARG A 78 20.59 -9.41 -25.54
CA ARG A 78 21.87 -9.94 -25.09
C ARG A 78 22.65 -10.31 -26.35
N ILE A 79 23.89 -9.86 -26.51
CA ILE A 79 24.79 -10.42 -27.54
C ILE A 79 26.12 -10.80 -26.90
N GLU A 80 26.45 -12.06 -27.13
CA GLU A 80 27.53 -12.87 -26.57
C GLU A 80 28.91 -12.42 -27.06
N GLU A 81 29.91 -12.62 -26.21
CA GLU A 81 31.33 -12.64 -26.58
C GLU A 81 31.62 -13.88 -27.41
N ASP A 82 32.20 -13.69 -28.59
CA ASP A 82 32.90 -14.76 -29.32
C ASP A 82 34.29 -14.30 -29.77
N LEU A 83 35.23 -15.23 -29.65
CA LEU A 83 36.67 -15.06 -29.63
C LEU A 83 37.35 -15.17 -31.03
N PHE A 84 38.51 -14.47 -31.15
CA PHE A 84 39.70 -14.70 -32.01
C PHE A 84 39.68 -14.34 -33.53
N PRO A 85 40.84 -14.09 -34.21
CA PRO A 85 42.25 -14.20 -33.77
C PRO A 85 43.17 -12.98 -34.04
N VAL A 86 44.32 -13.01 -33.36
CA VAL A 86 45.52 -12.21 -33.62
C VAL A 86 46.18 -12.65 -34.94
N GLY A 87 46.50 -11.70 -35.82
CA GLY A 87 47.32 -11.89 -37.03
C GLY A 87 48.30 -10.72 -37.20
N ASN A 88 49.58 -11.05 -37.33
CA ASN A 88 50.73 -10.14 -37.39
C ASN A 88 50.91 -9.41 -38.75
N VAL A 89 51.87 -8.46 -38.71
CA VAL A 89 52.72 -7.86 -39.78
C VAL A 89 52.01 -6.79 -40.66
N GLU A 90 52.54 -5.59 -41.01
CA GLU A 90 53.92 -5.11 -41.25
C GLU A 90 54.10 -3.61 -40.91
N GLU A 91 55.35 -3.29 -40.59
CA GLU A 91 55.97 -1.97 -40.47
C GLU A 91 56.24 -1.39 -41.88
N GLN A 92 55.59 -0.28 -42.27
CA GLN A 92 56.07 0.58 -43.36
C GLN A 92 55.59 2.04 -43.21
N GLY A 93 56.53 2.98 -43.33
CA GLY A 93 56.27 4.31 -43.89
C GLY A 93 56.33 5.48 -42.91
N VAL A 94 57.55 5.90 -42.54
CA VAL A 94 57.81 7.26 -42.05
C VAL A 94 57.67 8.23 -43.24
N LEU A 95 56.80 9.22 -43.15
CA LEU A 95 56.76 10.39 -44.03
C LEU A 95 57.34 11.58 -43.25
N GLU A 96 58.60 11.91 -43.54
CA GLU A 96 59.22 13.17 -43.14
C GLU A 96 58.57 14.31 -43.95
N ILE A 97 58.03 15.30 -43.24
CA ILE A 97 57.68 16.60 -43.83
C ILE A 97 58.73 17.60 -43.35
N GLU A 98 59.74 17.86 -44.20
CA GLU A 98 60.62 19.02 -44.06
C GLU A 98 59.83 20.28 -44.43
N GLY A 99 59.35 21.01 -43.42
CA GLY A 99 58.71 22.30 -43.57
C GLY A 99 59.11 23.22 -42.42
N ASN A 100 60.08 24.09 -42.68
CA ASN A 100 60.62 25.04 -41.71
C ASN A 100 59.59 26.13 -41.40
N LEU A 101 58.73 25.92 -40.40
CA LEU A 101 57.80 26.92 -39.88
C LEU A 101 58.49 27.72 -38.77
N ASN A 102 59.07 28.86 -39.14
CA ASN A 102 59.56 29.85 -38.18
C ASN A 102 58.37 30.50 -37.45
N PHE A 103 58.07 30.03 -36.25
CA PHE A 103 57.25 30.79 -35.30
C PHE A 103 58.14 31.83 -34.62
N THR A 104 58.03 33.10 -35.03
CA THR A 104 58.51 34.20 -34.18
C THR A 104 57.56 34.33 -32.99
N SER A 105 57.95 33.74 -31.86
CA SER A 105 57.25 33.93 -30.59
C SER A 105 57.50 35.35 -30.08
N ASN A 106 56.59 36.27 -30.36
CA ASN A 106 56.40 37.41 -29.46
C ASN A 106 55.66 36.90 -28.22
N THR A 107 56.38 36.22 -27.33
CA THR A 107 55.93 36.01 -25.96
C THR A 107 56.12 37.32 -25.20
N GLU A 108 55.14 38.22 -25.29
CA GLU A 108 54.88 39.08 -24.15
C GLU A 108 54.48 38.13 -23.01
N ALA A 109 55.33 38.04 -21.99
CA ALA A 109 55.03 37.30 -20.79
C ALA A 109 53.75 37.90 -20.20
N ILE A 110 52.62 37.19 -20.34
CA ILE A 110 51.44 37.46 -19.53
C ILE A 110 51.87 37.12 -18.10
N THR A 111 52.32 38.14 -17.36
CA THR A 111 52.64 38.00 -15.96
C THR A 111 51.34 37.65 -15.25
N ALA A 112 51.23 36.40 -14.77
CA ALA A 112 50.16 36.01 -13.87
C ALA A 112 50.10 37.02 -12.72
N TYR A 113 48.97 37.71 -12.58
CA TYR A 113 48.77 38.66 -11.49
C TYR A 113 48.04 37.96 -10.35
N ASN A 114 48.35 38.35 -9.11
CA ASN A 114 47.75 37.74 -7.94
C ASN A 114 46.34 38.29 -7.72
N VAL A 115 45.33 37.41 -7.80
CA VAL A 115 43.94 37.70 -7.43
C VAL A 115 43.82 38.01 -5.94
N ALA A 116 44.63 37.35 -5.12
CA ALA A 116 44.71 37.62 -3.69
C ALA A 116 46.11 37.32 -3.16
N VAL A 117 46.48 38.00 -2.09
CA VAL A 117 47.71 37.76 -1.33
C VAL A 117 47.41 37.95 0.14
N GLY A 118 48.18 37.29 1.00
CA GLY A 118 48.03 37.47 2.45
C GLY A 118 49.09 36.72 3.24
N SER A 119 48.86 36.60 4.54
CA SER A 119 49.71 35.86 5.45
C SER A 119 48.89 35.00 6.41
N HIS A 120 49.48 33.90 6.88
CA HIS A 120 48.94 33.07 7.95
C HIS A 120 50.07 32.65 8.90
N GLY A 121 50.07 33.23 10.10
CA GLY A 121 51.27 33.24 10.93
C GLY A 121 52.41 33.98 10.22
N THR A 122 53.56 33.32 10.06
CA THR A 122 54.70 33.87 9.31
C THR A 122 54.76 33.39 7.86
N CYS A 123 53.85 32.50 7.45
CA CYS A 123 53.74 32.07 6.05
C CYS A 123 53.05 33.16 5.24
N SER A 124 53.66 33.58 4.14
CA SER A 124 53.00 34.41 3.13
C SER A 124 52.33 33.51 2.11
N TRP A 125 51.20 33.93 1.54
CA TRP A 125 50.52 33.19 0.48
C TRP A 125 50.07 34.13 -0.65
N THR A 126 50.02 33.57 -1.86
CA THR A 126 49.55 34.27 -3.06
C THR A 126 48.64 33.35 -3.86
N LEU A 127 47.57 33.90 -4.43
CA LEU A 127 46.66 33.21 -5.34
C LEU A 127 46.74 33.90 -6.70
N ALA A 128 47.27 33.21 -7.70
CA ALA A 128 47.30 33.69 -9.07
C ALA A 128 45.91 33.58 -9.73
N ASP A 129 45.67 34.39 -10.76
CA ASP A 129 44.50 34.32 -11.65
C ASP A 129 44.32 32.96 -12.36
N THR A 130 45.41 32.22 -12.51
CA THR A 130 45.41 30.82 -12.97
C THR A 130 44.80 29.82 -11.97
N GLY A 131 44.54 30.24 -10.72
CA GLY A 131 44.05 29.37 -9.64
C GLY A 131 45.15 28.69 -8.83
N MET A 132 46.42 29.06 -9.05
CA MET A 132 47.55 28.55 -8.28
C MET A 132 47.68 29.28 -6.94
N LEU A 133 47.48 28.56 -5.84
CA LEU A 133 47.79 29.01 -4.48
C LEU A 133 49.23 28.63 -4.13
N THR A 134 50.08 29.63 -3.90
CA THR A 134 51.46 29.42 -3.43
C THR A 134 51.57 29.79 -1.95
N ILE A 135 52.08 28.87 -1.13
CA ILE A 135 52.33 29.07 0.31
C ILE A 135 53.84 29.08 0.54
N SER A 136 54.39 30.17 1.09
CA SER A 136 55.80 30.29 1.41
C SER A 136 56.15 29.52 2.69
N GLY A 137 57.44 29.26 2.91
CA GLY A 137 57.91 28.72 4.17
C GLY A 137 57.63 29.65 5.37
N GLY A 138 57.53 29.07 6.56
CA GLY A 138 57.21 29.78 7.80
C GLY A 138 56.53 28.86 8.84
N GLN A 139 55.84 29.48 9.79
CA GLN A 139 55.03 28.82 10.80
C GLN A 139 53.58 29.25 10.63
N MET A 140 52.66 28.30 10.46
CA MET A 140 51.23 28.59 10.40
C MET A 140 50.69 28.99 11.78
N ALA A 141 49.74 29.92 11.78
CA ALA A 141 48.94 30.19 12.96
C ALA A 141 48.02 29.00 13.27
N SER A 142 47.38 29.01 14.45
CA SER A 142 46.44 27.95 14.84
C SER A 142 45.20 27.96 13.95
N LEU A 143 44.81 26.77 13.48
CA LEU A 143 43.54 26.52 12.79
C LEU A 143 42.59 25.80 13.76
N GLN A 144 41.50 26.45 14.14
CA GLN A 144 40.42 25.83 14.91
C GLN A 144 39.25 25.47 13.98
N ASN A 145 38.92 26.37 13.05
CA ASN A 145 37.77 26.24 12.14
C ASN A 145 38.17 26.61 10.69
N HIS A 146 37.31 26.29 9.72
CA HIS A 146 37.53 26.64 8.30
C HIS A 146 37.69 28.16 8.05
N THR A 147 37.10 29.02 8.89
CA THR A 147 37.24 30.49 8.79
C THR A 147 38.65 30.98 9.11
N ASP A 148 39.46 30.17 9.78
CA ASP A 148 40.85 30.51 10.10
C ASP A 148 41.79 30.28 8.90
N VAL A 149 41.33 29.54 7.89
CA VAL A 149 42.07 29.23 6.66
C VAL A 149 41.93 30.42 5.70
N PRO A 150 43.01 31.20 5.44
CA PRO A 150 42.90 32.48 4.73
C PRO A 150 42.44 32.37 3.28
N TRP A 151 42.65 31.22 2.66
CA TRP A 151 42.29 30.98 1.26
C TRP A 151 40.92 30.32 1.08
N TYR A 152 40.19 30.05 2.17
CA TYR A 152 38.92 29.33 2.11
C TYR A 152 37.84 30.08 1.31
N ASP A 153 37.79 31.40 1.40
CA ASP A 153 36.86 32.23 0.62
C ASP A 153 37.15 32.18 -0.89
N TYR A 154 38.37 31.80 -1.27
CA TYR A 154 38.80 31.65 -2.66
C TYR A 154 38.73 30.21 -3.16
N ARG A 155 38.20 29.26 -2.39
CA ARG A 155 38.16 27.81 -2.72
C ARG A 155 37.63 27.46 -4.10
N ALA A 156 36.69 28.26 -4.63
CA ALA A 156 36.15 28.07 -5.97
C ALA A 156 37.15 28.37 -7.10
N LEU A 157 38.19 29.18 -6.82
CA LEU A 157 39.22 29.57 -7.78
C LEU A 157 40.46 28.67 -7.71
N ILE A 158 40.68 27.98 -6.59
CA ILE A 158 41.91 27.23 -6.34
C ILE A 158 41.88 25.90 -7.09
N THR A 159 42.80 25.74 -8.04
CA THR A 159 42.94 24.54 -8.88
C THR A 159 44.24 23.79 -8.63
N TYR A 160 45.24 24.46 -8.05
CA TYR A 160 46.57 23.90 -7.78
C TYR A 160 47.19 24.55 -6.54
N ILE A 161 47.90 23.76 -5.72
CA ILE A 161 48.65 24.28 -4.58
C ILE A 161 50.15 24.01 -4.74
N GLN A 162 50.96 25.03 -4.46
CA GLN A 162 52.40 24.93 -4.36
C GLN A 162 52.87 25.35 -2.96
N ILE A 163 53.49 24.42 -2.24
CA ILE A 163 54.20 24.72 -1.00
C ILE A 163 55.65 25.00 -1.39
N ALA A 164 56.06 26.26 -1.27
CA ALA A 164 57.30 26.78 -1.84
C ALA A 164 58.48 26.77 -0.85
N GLY A 165 58.25 26.45 0.42
CA GLY A 165 59.28 26.32 1.45
C GLY A 165 58.79 25.54 2.67
N PRO A 166 59.67 25.23 3.64
CA PRO A 166 59.30 24.48 4.84
C PRO A 166 58.25 25.22 5.67
N VAL A 167 57.15 24.55 6.02
CA VAL A 167 56.06 25.10 6.81
C VAL A 167 55.81 24.25 8.06
N THR A 168 55.93 24.84 9.24
CA THR A 168 55.52 24.20 10.49
C THR A 168 54.00 24.36 10.68
N VAL A 169 53.30 23.24 10.81
CA VAL A 169 51.84 23.20 11.00
C VAL A 169 51.54 22.97 12.48
N THR A 170 50.80 23.90 13.09
CA THR A 170 50.42 23.80 14.52
C THR A 170 49.08 23.09 14.73
N SER A 171 48.20 23.11 13.73
CA SER A 171 46.96 22.33 13.63
C SER A 171 46.70 22.06 12.14
N GLY A 172 46.41 20.82 11.77
CA GLY A 172 46.12 20.44 10.38
C GLY A 172 44.64 20.54 10.02
N ALA A 173 43.78 20.90 10.98
CA ALA A 173 42.35 20.92 10.80
C ALA A 173 41.94 21.88 9.67
N TYR A 174 41.07 21.41 8.78
CA TYR A 174 40.50 22.17 7.64
C TYR A 174 41.49 22.72 6.60
N LEU A 175 42.80 22.44 6.67
CA LEU A 175 43.83 23.17 5.90
C LEU A 175 43.57 23.24 4.38
N PHE A 176 43.05 22.16 3.79
CA PHE A 176 42.68 22.08 2.38
C PHE A 176 41.19 21.78 2.19
N SER A 177 40.37 21.96 3.22
CA SER A 177 38.94 21.66 3.20
C SER A 177 38.19 22.52 2.17
N GLY A 178 37.24 21.92 1.46
CA GLY A 178 36.33 22.60 0.55
C GLY A 178 36.94 23.02 -0.78
N LEU A 179 38.20 22.68 -1.05
CA LEU A 179 38.89 23.00 -2.30
C LEU A 179 38.46 22.05 -3.43
N SER A 180 37.19 22.12 -3.83
CA SER A 180 36.56 21.16 -4.76
C SER A 180 37.15 21.18 -6.17
N ASN A 181 37.78 22.28 -6.59
CA ASN A 181 38.44 22.42 -7.88
C ASN A 181 39.93 22.03 -7.87
N LEU A 182 40.49 21.71 -6.70
CA LEU A 182 41.90 21.36 -6.53
C LEU A 182 42.22 20.05 -7.26
N SER A 183 43.21 20.12 -8.15
CA SER A 183 43.64 18.98 -8.98
C SER A 183 44.97 18.37 -8.56
N ALA A 184 45.86 19.17 -7.95
CA ALA A 184 47.16 18.70 -7.45
C ALA A 184 47.73 19.62 -6.37
N ILE A 185 48.56 19.03 -5.50
CA ILE A 185 49.36 19.73 -4.49
C ILE A 185 50.82 19.32 -4.70
N THR A 186 51.72 20.29 -4.73
CA THR A 186 53.17 20.05 -4.73
C THR A 186 53.84 20.62 -3.50
N GLY A 187 54.91 19.94 -3.05
CA GLY A 187 55.64 20.33 -1.85
C GLY A 187 55.00 19.88 -0.53
N LEU A 188 54.12 18.86 -0.52
CA LEU A 188 53.56 18.29 0.72
C LEU A 188 54.65 17.80 1.69
N ASN A 189 55.80 17.37 1.17
CA ASN A 189 56.98 17.01 1.95
C ASN A 189 57.65 18.17 2.69
N LEU A 190 57.23 19.41 2.42
CA LEU A 190 57.69 20.61 3.12
C LEU A 190 56.75 20.99 4.28
N LEU A 191 55.62 20.30 4.46
CA LEU A 191 54.79 20.43 5.65
C LEU A 191 55.38 19.59 6.79
N ASP A 192 55.84 20.26 7.85
CA ASP A 192 56.16 19.60 9.11
C ASP A 192 54.89 19.45 9.95
N THR A 193 54.37 18.21 9.98
CA THR A 193 53.18 17.84 10.75
C THR A 193 53.50 17.20 12.11
N SER A 194 54.78 17.16 12.51
CA SER A 194 55.22 16.41 13.71
C SER A 194 54.59 16.89 15.03
N SER A 195 54.13 18.14 15.07
CA SER A 195 53.46 18.74 16.22
C SER A 195 51.92 18.76 16.11
N VAL A 196 51.35 18.28 15.02
CA VAL A 196 49.90 18.33 14.76
C VAL A 196 49.18 17.30 15.61
N THR A 197 48.17 17.74 16.36
CA THR A 197 47.29 16.87 17.16
C THR A 197 45.90 16.69 16.54
N ASN A 198 45.49 17.57 15.64
CA ASN A 198 44.18 17.53 14.97
C ASN A 198 44.37 17.65 13.45
N MET A 199 43.95 16.62 12.70
CA MET A 199 43.93 16.57 11.22
C MET A 199 42.51 16.44 10.66
N SER A 200 41.49 16.72 11.49
CA SER A 200 40.09 16.62 11.06
C SER A 200 39.80 17.52 9.85
N TYR A 201 38.96 17.05 8.94
CA TYR A 201 38.53 17.78 7.74
C TYR A 201 39.64 18.20 6.76
N MET A 202 40.90 17.81 6.95
CA MET A 202 42.05 18.40 6.24
C MET A 202 41.91 18.35 4.72
N PHE A 203 41.39 17.27 4.14
CA PHE A 203 41.13 17.11 2.71
C PHE A 203 39.65 16.91 2.38
N GLN A 204 38.74 17.31 3.29
CA GLN A 204 37.31 17.20 3.05
C GLN A 204 36.91 17.97 1.77
N ASN A 205 36.05 17.39 0.95
CA ASN A 205 35.48 17.98 -0.26
C ASN A 205 36.53 18.35 -1.35
N CYS A 206 37.73 17.74 -1.31
CA CYS A 206 38.74 17.83 -2.37
C CYS A 206 38.40 16.92 -3.57
N ASN A 207 37.24 17.14 -4.18
CA ASN A 207 36.59 16.18 -5.09
C ASN A 207 37.31 16.00 -6.44
N ASN A 208 38.18 16.92 -6.86
CA ASN A 208 38.96 16.83 -8.09
C ASN A 208 40.43 16.39 -7.85
N LEU A 209 40.80 16.15 -6.59
CA LEU A 209 42.16 15.74 -6.23
C LEU A 209 42.25 14.21 -6.26
N TYR A 210 42.68 13.63 -7.38
CA TYR A 210 42.65 12.17 -7.58
C TYR A 210 43.84 11.41 -6.99
N SER A 211 44.92 12.11 -6.62
CA SER A 211 46.14 11.52 -6.05
C SER A 211 46.68 12.39 -4.93
N LEU A 212 47.15 11.75 -3.87
CA LEU A 212 47.71 12.42 -2.71
C LEU A 212 48.91 11.61 -2.20
N ASP A 213 50.08 12.25 -2.11
CA ASP A 213 51.29 11.65 -1.52
C ASP A 213 51.42 12.12 -0.07
N LEU A 214 51.19 11.20 0.87
CA LEU A 214 51.15 11.47 2.31
C LEU A 214 52.39 10.92 3.04
N ARG A 215 53.39 10.40 2.34
CA ARG A 215 54.52 9.68 2.97
C ARG A 215 55.36 10.54 3.92
N SER A 216 55.31 11.86 3.79
CA SER A 216 56.00 12.81 4.66
C SER A 216 55.24 13.16 5.93
N PHE A 217 53.97 12.75 6.06
CA PHE A 217 53.17 13.11 7.21
C PHE A 217 53.62 12.31 8.42
N ASN A 218 53.95 13.03 9.49
CA ASN A 218 54.08 12.47 10.81
C ASN A 218 52.74 12.62 11.55
N THR A 219 52.10 11.50 11.88
CA THR A 219 50.80 11.46 12.58
C THR A 219 50.90 10.97 14.02
N SER A 220 52.10 10.76 14.57
CA SER A 220 52.30 10.11 15.88
C SER A 220 51.77 10.90 17.09
N ASN A 221 51.33 12.14 16.88
CA ASN A 221 50.72 12.99 17.90
C ASN A 221 49.24 13.30 17.63
N VAL A 222 48.70 12.81 16.50
CA VAL A 222 47.33 13.10 16.08
C VAL A 222 46.34 12.31 16.96
N THR A 223 45.36 13.01 17.49
CA THR A 223 44.27 12.45 18.29
C THR A 223 42.93 12.45 17.55
N ASP A 224 42.77 13.28 16.51
CA ASP A 224 41.53 13.39 15.73
C ASP A 224 41.81 13.39 14.21
N MET A 225 41.22 12.42 13.51
CA MET A 225 41.26 12.27 12.04
C MET A 225 39.85 12.26 11.44
N SER A 226 38.84 12.73 12.17
CA SER A 226 37.46 12.75 11.68
C SER A 226 37.31 13.57 10.40
N HIS A 227 36.50 13.08 9.46
CA HIS A 227 36.29 13.72 8.14
C HIS A 227 37.55 13.98 7.30
N MET A 228 38.72 13.41 7.61
CA MET A 228 39.99 13.79 6.96
C MET A 228 39.95 13.67 5.42
N PHE A 229 39.32 12.61 4.89
CA PHE A 229 39.18 12.35 3.45
C PHE A 229 37.71 12.37 2.99
N ASP A 230 36.83 13.01 3.76
CA ASP A 230 35.41 13.08 3.45
C ASP A 230 35.13 13.66 2.05
N PHE A 231 34.30 12.99 1.25
CA PHE A 231 34.00 13.22 -0.17
C PHE A 231 35.19 13.08 -1.15
N TRP A 232 36.34 12.57 -0.72
CA TRP A 232 37.50 12.42 -1.60
C TRP A 232 37.25 11.41 -2.75
N ARG A 233 37.70 11.74 -3.96
CA ARG A 233 37.37 10.96 -5.18
C ARG A 233 38.57 10.33 -5.89
N GLY A 234 39.73 10.24 -5.24
CA GLY A 234 40.80 9.40 -5.77
C GLY A 234 40.46 7.91 -5.66
N ARG A 235 41.18 7.08 -6.41
CA ARG A 235 40.92 5.62 -6.47
C ARG A 235 41.65 4.83 -5.39
N ASN A 236 42.90 5.21 -5.11
CA ASN A 236 43.80 4.54 -4.17
C ASN A 236 44.44 5.59 -3.27
N LEU A 237 44.44 5.33 -1.96
CA LEU A 237 45.07 6.19 -0.97
C LEU A 237 46.06 5.37 -0.15
N ASP A 238 47.33 5.75 -0.18
CA ASP A 238 48.38 5.13 0.62
C ASP A 238 48.42 5.81 2.00
N VAL A 239 47.93 5.10 3.01
CA VAL A 239 47.95 5.52 4.44
C VAL A 239 48.85 4.62 5.29
N SER A 240 49.74 3.85 4.64
CA SER A 240 50.59 2.86 5.31
C SER A 240 51.57 3.49 6.32
N THR A 241 51.90 4.77 6.17
CA THR A 241 52.82 5.51 7.05
C THR A 241 52.15 6.12 8.27
N PHE A 242 50.82 6.02 8.41
CA PHE A 242 50.10 6.64 9.51
C PHE A 242 50.30 5.84 10.80
N ASP A 243 50.79 6.52 11.84
CA ASP A 243 50.68 6.10 13.23
C ASP A 243 49.36 6.63 13.80
N THR A 244 48.42 5.74 14.09
CA THR A 244 47.09 6.08 14.63
C THR A 244 46.93 5.72 16.11
N SER A 245 48.00 5.34 16.80
CA SER A 245 47.96 4.81 18.18
C SER A 245 47.37 5.77 19.23
N LYS A 246 47.32 7.08 18.93
CA LYS A 246 46.72 8.12 19.78
C LYS A 246 45.37 8.63 19.28
N VAL A 247 44.90 8.17 18.11
CA VAL A 247 43.65 8.65 17.51
C VAL A 247 42.47 8.11 18.30
N THR A 248 41.59 9.00 18.75
CA THR A 248 40.38 8.67 19.52
C THR A 248 39.10 8.76 18.69
N SER A 249 39.13 9.45 17.55
CA SER A 249 38.01 9.61 16.62
C SER A 249 38.45 9.44 15.16
N MET A 250 37.77 8.54 14.45
CA MET A 250 37.90 8.31 13.00
C MET A 250 36.54 8.44 12.28
N ALA A 251 35.56 9.08 12.93
CA ALA A 251 34.22 9.25 12.39
C ALA A 251 34.29 9.96 11.03
N TYR A 252 33.51 9.48 10.05
CA TYR A 252 33.43 10.02 8.69
C TYR A 252 34.75 10.08 7.90
N MET A 253 35.84 9.42 8.34
CA MET A 253 37.17 9.59 7.72
C MET A 253 37.20 9.35 6.21
N PHE A 254 36.44 8.37 5.71
CA PHE A 254 36.25 8.08 4.28
C PHE A 254 34.77 8.21 3.85
N TYR A 255 34.01 9.07 4.51
CA TYR A 255 32.61 9.31 4.15
C TYR A 255 32.48 9.77 2.70
N GLN A 256 31.54 9.19 1.96
CA GLN A 256 31.24 9.50 0.56
C GLN A 256 32.46 9.48 -0.39
N CYS A 257 33.46 8.66 -0.07
CA CYS A 257 34.59 8.36 -0.95
C CYS A 257 34.18 7.45 -2.12
N THR A 258 33.25 7.93 -2.95
CA THR A 258 32.54 7.17 -4.00
C THR A 258 33.43 6.54 -5.08
N SER A 259 34.69 6.98 -5.21
CA SER A 259 35.63 6.50 -6.23
C SER A 259 36.72 5.57 -5.70
N VAL A 260 36.84 5.41 -4.39
CA VAL A 260 37.86 4.57 -3.77
C VAL A 260 37.55 3.10 -4.05
N GLU A 261 38.52 2.38 -4.62
CA GLU A 261 38.38 0.96 -4.98
C GLU A 261 39.02 0.05 -3.94
N THR A 262 40.15 0.48 -3.36
CA THR A 262 40.92 -0.28 -2.37
C THR A 262 41.37 0.59 -1.21
N LEU A 263 41.24 0.08 0.02
CA LEU A 263 41.83 0.67 1.22
C LEU A 263 42.60 -0.41 1.99
N ASP A 264 43.89 -0.15 2.22
CA ASP A 264 44.71 -0.94 3.14
C ASP A 264 44.94 -0.16 4.43
N LEU A 265 44.32 -0.63 5.51
CA LEU A 265 44.36 -0.04 6.84
C LEU A 265 45.12 -0.93 7.83
N SER A 266 45.96 -1.84 7.35
CA SER A 266 46.73 -2.75 8.22
C SER A 266 47.73 -2.05 9.15
N SER A 267 48.10 -0.79 8.88
CA SER A 267 48.93 0.04 9.77
C SER A 267 48.15 0.67 10.93
N PHE A 268 46.81 0.65 10.91
CA PHE A 268 46.01 1.39 11.88
C PHE A 268 45.96 0.64 13.21
N ASP A 269 46.46 1.28 14.26
CA ASP A 269 46.14 0.95 15.65
C ASP A 269 44.88 1.73 16.06
N THR A 270 43.78 1.01 16.28
CA THR A 270 42.49 1.60 16.67
C THR A 270 42.15 1.41 18.15
N ALA A 271 43.09 0.96 18.99
CA ALA A 271 42.79 0.60 20.38
C ALA A 271 42.26 1.77 21.23
N ALA A 272 42.62 3.01 20.88
CA ALA A 272 42.14 4.22 21.56
C ALA A 272 40.84 4.82 20.95
N VAL A 273 40.36 4.29 19.83
CA VAL A 273 39.21 4.85 19.09
C VAL A 273 37.90 4.56 19.84
N THR A 274 37.08 5.59 19.97
CA THR A 274 35.77 5.51 20.67
C THR A 274 34.57 5.60 19.73
N SER A 275 34.78 6.12 18.51
CA SER A 275 33.74 6.28 17.48
C SER A 275 34.29 6.00 16.08
N MET A 276 33.58 5.16 15.32
CA MET A 276 33.84 4.82 13.91
C MET A 276 32.61 5.08 13.02
N SER A 277 31.67 5.89 13.51
CA SER A 277 30.43 6.20 12.79
C SER A 277 30.71 6.75 11.38
N TYR A 278 29.93 6.32 10.40
CA TYR A 278 29.97 6.79 9.00
C TYR A 278 31.30 6.61 8.26
N MET A 279 32.28 5.88 8.83
CA MET A 279 33.66 5.87 8.34
C MET A 279 33.80 5.49 6.86
N PHE A 280 33.01 4.53 6.37
CA PHE A 280 33.00 4.08 4.97
C PHE A 280 31.63 4.24 4.30
N GLN A 281 30.73 5.06 4.86
CA GLN A 281 29.41 5.23 4.25
C GLN A 281 29.54 5.88 2.87
N GLY A 282 28.85 5.32 1.87
CA GLY A 282 28.85 5.85 0.51
C GLY A 282 30.12 5.52 -0.29
N CYS A 283 31.00 4.65 0.22
CA CYS A 283 32.12 4.07 -0.54
C CYS A 283 31.63 3.07 -1.60
N GLN A 284 30.89 3.57 -2.60
CA GLN A 284 30.13 2.77 -3.56
C GLN A 284 30.98 1.91 -4.51
N ARG A 285 32.29 2.16 -4.59
CA ARG A 285 33.24 1.42 -5.44
C ARG A 285 34.25 0.59 -4.66
N LEU A 286 34.15 0.56 -3.32
CA LEU A 286 35.09 -0.16 -2.47
C LEU A 286 34.90 -1.67 -2.66
N THR A 287 35.93 -2.33 -3.19
CA THR A 287 35.94 -3.77 -3.46
C THR A 287 36.94 -4.54 -2.60
N SER A 288 37.98 -3.85 -2.09
CA SER A 288 38.99 -4.41 -1.20
C SER A 288 39.17 -3.52 0.01
N LEU A 289 39.11 -4.12 1.20
CA LEU A 289 39.33 -3.46 2.48
C LEU A 289 40.12 -4.42 3.39
N THR A 290 41.30 -4.00 3.84
CA THR A 290 42.14 -4.77 4.77
C THR A 290 42.43 -3.98 6.04
N GLY A 291 42.59 -4.66 7.17
CA GLY A 291 42.88 -4.05 8.47
C GLY A 291 42.57 -4.97 9.64
N HIS A 292 43.12 -4.66 10.81
CA HIS A 292 42.87 -5.40 12.06
C HIS A 292 42.46 -4.42 13.17
N PHE A 293 41.17 -4.09 13.20
CA PHE A 293 40.67 -3.10 14.16
C PHE A 293 40.45 -3.72 15.53
N SER A 294 41.02 -3.09 16.55
CA SER A 294 40.65 -3.27 17.95
C SER A 294 39.50 -2.33 18.27
N THR A 295 38.30 -2.87 18.50
CA THR A 295 37.07 -2.08 18.68
C THR A 295 36.50 -2.12 20.10
N ALA A 296 37.22 -2.67 21.08
CA ALA A 296 36.71 -2.87 22.44
C ALA A 296 36.27 -1.57 23.15
N ASN A 297 36.83 -0.42 22.76
CA ASN A 297 36.47 0.91 23.30
C ASN A 297 35.43 1.66 22.42
N VAL A 298 35.03 1.09 21.28
CA VAL A 298 34.12 1.74 20.33
C VAL A 298 32.68 1.64 20.82
N THR A 299 32.06 2.80 21.02
CA THR A 299 30.66 2.90 21.47
C THR A 299 29.68 3.12 20.32
N ARG A 300 30.15 3.66 19.19
CA ARG A 300 29.33 4.00 18.01
C ARG A 300 29.93 3.48 16.70
N MET A 301 29.13 2.72 15.96
CA MET A 301 29.43 2.18 14.63
C MET A 301 28.29 2.48 13.63
N ASP A 302 27.45 3.46 13.93
CA ASP A 302 26.30 3.82 13.10
C ASP A 302 26.72 4.19 11.68
N ALA A 303 26.00 3.62 10.71
CA ALA A 303 26.20 3.77 9.27
C ALA A 303 27.62 3.44 8.75
N MET A 304 28.48 2.76 9.52
CA MET A 304 29.90 2.58 9.17
C MET A 304 30.14 2.08 7.73
N PHE A 305 29.32 1.16 7.21
CA PHE A 305 29.41 0.62 5.84
C PHE A 305 28.20 0.95 4.98
N ALA A 306 27.31 1.87 5.41
CA ALA A 306 26.07 2.13 4.70
C ALA A 306 26.32 2.53 3.24
N GLY A 307 25.68 1.87 2.28
CA GLY A 307 25.86 2.16 0.86
C GLY A 307 27.20 1.70 0.26
N ALA A 308 27.97 0.84 0.94
CA ALA A 308 29.13 0.13 0.38
C ALA A 308 28.66 -0.99 -0.57
N ASN A 309 27.96 -0.60 -1.63
CA ASN A 309 27.09 -1.48 -2.42
C ASN A 309 27.81 -2.64 -3.09
N VAL A 310 29.10 -2.51 -3.40
CA VAL A 310 29.90 -3.48 -4.16
C VAL A 310 30.92 -4.24 -3.31
N LEU A 311 31.02 -3.94 -2.01
CA LEU A 311 31.96 -4.61 -1.12
C LEU A 311 31.56 -6.09 -0.98
N PRO A 312 32.41 -7.05 -1.40
CA PRO A 312 32.05 -8.46 -1.34
C PRO A 312 31.84 -8.95 0.08
N SER A 313 30.91 -9.90 0.26
CA SER A 313 30.60 -10.49 1.58
C SER A 313 31.85 -11.09 2.24
N SER A 314 32.73 -11.75 1.48
CA SER A 314 33.96 -12.36 2.00
C SER A 314 34.92 -11.33 2.58
N VAL A 315 35.11 -10.19 1.89
CA VAL A 315 35.98 -9.11 2.33
C VAL A 315 35.41 -8.44 3.58
N LEU A 316 34.11 -8.15 3.56
CA LEU A 316 33.46 -7.52 4.71
C LEU A 316 33.51 -8.43 5.94
N ASN A 317 33.15 -9.72 5.81
CA ASN A 317 33.15 -10.68 6.92
C ASN A 317 34.56 -10.90 7.48
N GLU A 318 35.59 -10.95 6.63
CA GLU A 318 36.99 -11.03 7.08
C GLU A 318 37.38 -9.78 7.90
N PHE A 319 37.06 -8.59 7.39
CA PHE A 319 37.39 -7.32 8.05
C PHE A 319 36.72 -7.18 9.42
N ILE A 320 35.43 -7.53 9.54
CA ILE A 320 34.68 -7.41 10.82
C ILE A 320 34.91 -8.57 11.78
N SER A 321 35.64 -9.62 11.38
CA SER A 321 35.84 -10.83 12.19
C SER A 321 36.58 -10.58 13.51
N SER A 322 37.40 -9.51 13.58
CA SER A 322 38.15 -9.12 14.77
C SER A 322 37.40 -8.17 15.71
N PHE A 323 36.19 -7.74 15.35
CA PHE A 323 35.48 -6.70 16.09
C PHE A 323 35.00 -7.23 17.45
N ASP A 324 35.44 -6.57 18.52
CA ASP A 324 34.87 -6.71 19.86
C ASP A 324 33.85 -5.60 20.09
N THR A 325 32.57 -5.92 20.03
CA THR A 325 31.48 -4.93 20.08
C THR A 325 30.76 -4.88 21.43
N ARG A 326 31.35 -5.47 22.48
CA ARG A 326 30.71 -5.58 23.81
C ARG A 326 30.30 -4.25 24.44
N ASN A 327 30.95 -3.15 24.05
CA ASN A 327 30.67 -1.79 24.55
C ASN A 327 29.95 -0.91 23.52
N THR A 328 29.63 -1.45 22.34
CA THR A 328 28.98 -0.71 21.26
C THR A 328 27.48 -0.60 21.54
N THR A 329 26.96 0.63 21.56
CA THR A 329 25.55 0.91 21.86
C THR A 329 24.74 1.26 20.62
N ASN A 330 25.37 1.73 19.54
CA ASN A 330 24.69 2.13 18.31
C ASN A 330 25.30 1.48 17.06
N PHE A 331 24.50 0.63 16.40
CA PHE A 331 24.77 -0.04 15.13
C PHE A 331 23.78 0.40 14.03
N SER A 332 23.00 1.44 14.28
CA SER A 332 21.94 1.87 13.35
C SER A 332 22.52 2.08 11.95
N ASN A 333 21.82 1.58 10.93
CA ASN A 333 22.21 1.68 9.52
C ASN A 333 23.57 1.04 9.13
N MET A 334 24.27 0.30 10.01
CA MET A 334 25.67 -0.10 9.79
C MET A 334 25.94 -0.73 8.41
N PHE A 335 25.04 -1.59 7.91
CA PHE A 335 25.09 -2.23 6.59
C PHE A 335 23.89 -1.90 5.71
N SER A 336 23.23 -0.77 5.98
CA SER A 336 22.10 -0.30 5.18
C SER A 336 22.54 -0.12 3.73
N ASN A 337 21.73 -0.59 2.78
CA ASN A 337 22.02 -0.57 1.35
C ASN A 337 23.26 -1.38 0.90
N CYS A 338 23.85 -2.24 1.73
CA CYS A 338 24.94 -3.12 1.30
C CYS A 338 24.44 -4.26 0.40
N ARG A 339 24.22 -3.97 -0.90
CA ARG A 339 23.60 -4.91 -1.85
C ARG A 339 24.46 -6.13 -2.22
N SER A 340 25.80 -6.03 -2.13
CA SER A 340 26.71 -7.17 -2.29
C SER A 340 26.91 -8.00 -1.01
N LEU A 341 26.32 -7.59 0.13
CA LEU A 341 26.30 -8.39 1.36
C LEU A 341 25.23 -9.47 1.24
N THR A 342 25.62 -10.64 0.74
CA THR A 342 24.75 -11.80 0.49
C THR A 342 24.77 -12.82 1.63
N SER A 343 25.86 -12.86 2.41
CA SER A 343 26.04 -13.70 3.59
C SER A 343 26.71 -12.93 4.72
N PHE A 344 26.32 -13.19 5.97
CA PHE A 344 26.84 -12.48 7.15
C PHE A 344 27.11 -13.43 8.31
N ASP A 345 28.37 -13.53 8.74
CA ASP A 345 28.86 -14.49 9.73
C ASP A 345 28.85 -13.92 11.17
N ASN A 346 27.79 -13.19 11.52
CA ASN A 346 27.60 -12.38 12.74
C ASN A 346 28.65 -12.57 13.87
N PRO A 347 29.72 -11.75 13.89
CA PRO A 347 30.74 -11.80 14.94
C PRO A 347 30.37 -10.96 16.17
N PHE A 348 29.25 -10.22 16.14
CA PHE A 348 28.99 -9.16 17.11
C PHE A 348 28.42 -9.67 18.43
N ASN A 349 28.94 -9.10 19.51
CA ASN A 349 28.32 -9.12 20.82
C ASN A 349 27.41 -7.89 20.96
N LEU A 350 26.09 -8.13 21.04
CA LEU A 350 25.08 -7.05 21.10
C LEU A 350 24.56 -6.80 22.52
N ALA A 351 25.25 -7.28 23.55
CA ALA A 351 24.87 -7.13 24.96
C ALA A 351 24.65 -5.65 25.40
N SER A 352 25.44 -4.72 24.85
CA SER A 352 25.31 -3.27 25.14
C SER A 352 24.48 -2.50 24.11
N ALA A 353 23.97 -3.17 23.07
CA ALA A 353 23.26 -2.50 21.98
C ALA A 353 21.99 -1.80 22.50
N GLN A 354 21.74 -0.60 21.99
CA GLN A 354 20.52 0.20 22.24
C GLN A 354 19.80 0.47 20.92
N ASP A 355 20.55 0.64 19.82
CA ASP A 355 19.99 0.88 18.50
C ASP A 355 20.66 -0.01 17.44
N ILE A 356 19.85 -0.91 16.86
CA ILE A 356 20.18 -1.76 15.71
C ILE A 356 19.20 -1.50 14.55
N SER A 357 18.53 -0.34 14.55
CA SER A 357 17.56 0.03 13.53
C SER A 357 18.21 0.15 12.16
N ASN A 358 17.52 -0.30 11.13
CA ASN A 358 17.99 -0.27 9.73
C ASN A 358 19.33 -0.99 9.47
N MET A 359 19.86 -1.78 10.43
CA MET A 359 21.22 -2.30 10.37
C MET A 359 21.53 -3.04 9.05
N PHE A 360 20.56 -3.79 8.52
CA PHE A 360 20.65 -4.53 7.26
C PHE A 360 19.60 -4.09 6.23
N SER A 361 18.96 -2.94 6.44
CA SER A 361 17.90 -2.44 5.54
C SER A 361 18.39 -2.35 4.10
N ASN A 362 17.62 -2.87 3.14
CA ASN A 362 17.95 -2.92 1.72
C ASN A 362 19.30 -3.59 1.40
N SER A 363 19.75 -4.55 2.23
CA SER A 363 20.93 -5.37 1.96
C SER A 363 20.62 -6.55 1.02
N GLY A 364 21.67 -7.16 0.47
CA GLY A 364 21.57 -8.32 -0.43
C GLY A 364 21.44 -9.67 0.26
N LEU A 365 21.17 -9.71 1.57
CA LEU A 365 21.21 -10.93 2.36
C LEU A 365 20.23 -11.97 1.82
N VAL A 366 20.74 -13.17 1.54
CA VAL A 366 19.90 -14.30 1.09
C VAL A 366 19.37 -15.10 2.27
N SER A 367 20.16 -15.19 3.34
CA SER A 367 19.77 -15.84 4.59
C SER A 367 20.46 -15.15 5.75
N PHE A 368 19.81 -15.17 6.92
CA PHE A 368 20.40 -14.67 8.14
C PHE A 368 20.22 -15.68 9.27
N ILE A 369 21.33 -16.06 9.90
CA ILE A 369 21.34 -16.92 11.09
C ILE A 369 21.67 -16.03 12.27
N ALA A 370 20.71 -15.85 13.18
CA ALA A 370 20.86 -15.00 14.35
C ALA A 370 21.71 -15.66 15.47
N LYS A 371 22.72 -16.46 15.11
CA LYS A 371 23.72 -16.96 16.06
C LYS A 371 24.40 -15.76 16.72
N ASN A 372 24.51 -15.78 18.05
CA ASN A 372 25.10 -14.71 18.86
C ASN A 372 24.36 -13.36 18.86
N LEU A 373 23.13 -13.26 18.31
CA LEU A 373 22.20 -12.18 18.63
C LEU A 373 21.62 -12.39 20.04
N ASN A 374 22.50 -12.50 21.02
CA ASN A 374 22.14 -12.55 22.41
C ASN A 374 22.09 -11.10 22.92
N LEU A 375 20.87 -10.54 22.99
CA LEU A 375 20.64 -9.22 23.55
C LEU A 375 20.62 -9.22 25.08
N LEU A 376 20.81 -10.38 25.74
CA LEU A 376 20.90 -10.45 27.19
C LEU A 376 22.28 -10.01 27.68
N ASP A 377 22.35 -8.78 28.17
CA ASP A 377 23.14 -8.47 29.35
C ASP A 377 22.21 -8.47 30.58
N ASN A 378 22.76 -8.76 31.76
CA ASN A 378 22.08 -8.62 33.05
C ASN A 378 21.65 -7.16 33.37
N THR A 379 21.78 -6.23 32.41
CA THR A 379 21.48 -4.81 32.54
C THR A 379 20.13 -4.37 31.96
N TYR A 380 19.34 -5.28 31.36
CA TYR A 380 17.95 -5.04 30.92
C TYR A 380 17.76 -3.76 30.08
N ARG A 381 18.56 -3.60 29.02
CA ARG A 381 18.51 -2.42 28.15
C ARG A 381 17.49 -2.60 27.04
N GLU A 382 16.70 -1.57 26.78
CA GLU A 382 15.75 -1.55 25.65
C GLU A 382 16.50 -1.40 24.32
N VAL A 383 16.11 -2.20 23.32
CA VAL A 383 16.72 -2.25 22.00
C VAL A 383 15.73 -1.81 20.93
N ASN A 384 16.12 -0.81 20.14
CA ASN A 384 15.40 -0.39 18.94
C ASN A 384 15.88 -1.20 17.72
N ALA A 385 14.99 -2.00 17.14
CA ALA A 385 15.23 -2.82 15.95
C ALA A 385 14.28 -2.47 14.78
N ASN A 386 13.78 -1.23 14.77
CA ASN A 386 12.94 -0.70 13.71
C ASN A 386 13.62 -0.86 12.34
N ASN A 387 12.90 -1.38 11.33
CA ASN A 387 13.41 -1.59 9.97
C ASN A 387 14.70 -2.43 9.84
N MET A 388 15.09 -3.24 10.85
CA MET A 388 16.41 -3.90 10.87
C MET A 388 16.74 -4.65 9.57
N PHE A 389 15.78 -5.38 8.99
CA PHE A 389 15.89 -6.12 7.74
C PHE A 389 14.92 -5.62 6.67
N ARG A 390 14.36 -4.40 6.79
CA ARG A 390 13.39 -3.90 5.81
C ARG A 390 13.96 -3.93 4.39
N SER A 391 13.13 -4.32 3.42
CA SER A 391 13.46 -4.41 1.99
C SER A 391 14.66 -5.31 1.67
N CYS A 392 15.01 -6.28 2.53
CA CYS A 392 15.93 -7.37 2.21
C CYS A 392 15.27 -8.34 1.22
N SER A 393 15.03 -7.87 0.00
CA SER A 393 14.24 -8.58 -1.02
C SER A 393 14.87 -9.88 -1.49
N ALA A 394 16.17 -10.10 -1.29
CA ALA A 394 16.86 -11.36 -1.60
C ALA A 394 16.69 -12.44 -0.50
N MET A 395 16.21 -12.05 0.69
CA MET A 395 16.17 -12.94 1.84
C MET A 395 15.08 -13.98 1.68
N VAL A 396 15.45 -15.25 1.75
CA VAL A 396 14.54 -16.41 1.66
C VAL A 396 14.27 -17.01 3.04
N ASN A 397 15.28 -17.01 3.92
CA ASN A 397 15.19 -17.63 5.23
C ASN A 397 15.80 -16.75 6.33
N PHE A 398 15.09 -16.67 7.45
CA PHE A 398 15.57 -16.08 8.69
C PHE A 398 15.46 -17.11 9.82
N ASP A 399 16.62 -17.53 10.34
CA ASP A 399 16.71 -18.48 11.44
C ASP A 399 17.15 -17.76 12.72
N SER A 400 16.25 -17.64 13.69
CA SER A 400 16.54 -17.11 15.01
C SER A 400 16.36 -18.12 16.14
N THR A 401 16.54 -19.42 15.87
CA THR A 401 16.35 -20.49 16.86
C THR A 401 17.17 -20.29 18.14
N ASP A 402 18.38 -19.74 18.00
CA ASP A 402 19.34 -19.51 19.09
C ASP A 402 19.44 -18.04 19.55
N ALA A 403 18.59 -17.14 19.04
CA ALA A 403 18.57 -15.74 19.44
C ALA A 403 17.56 -15.47 20.56
N ASP A 404 17.83 -14.41 21.33
CA ASP A 404 16.93 -13.92 22.38
C ASP A 404 16.57 -12.45 22.11
N PHE A 405 15.30 -12.21 21.79
CA PHE A 405 14.76 -10.88 21.49
C PHE A 405 14.03 -10.22 22.66
N THR A 406 14.20 -10.73 23.89
CA THR A 406 13.51 -10.22 25.09
C THR A 406 13.68 -8.71 25.29
N ASN A 407 14.82 -8.15 24.89
CA ASN A 407 15.14 -6.73 25.07
C ASN A 407 14.67 -5.82 23.91
N ILE A 408 14.09 -6.36 22.83
CA ILE A 408 13.59 -5.53 21.71
C ILE A 408 12.25 -4.90 22.09
N VAL A 409 12.19 -3.56 22.11
CA VAL A 409 10.96 -2.80 22.43
C VAL A 409 10.31 -2.16 21.20
N ASN A 410 11.07 -2.05 20.11
CA ASN A 410 10.59 -1.52 18.84
C ASN A 410 11.07 -2.41 17.68
N SER A 411 10.12 -3.11 17.07
CA SER A 411 10.32 -4.02 15.95
C SER A 411 9.46 -3.64 14.74
N GLN A 412 8.98 -2.39 14.72
CA GLN A 412 8.15 -1.89 13.63
C GLN A 412 8.93 -2.05 12.30
N TYR A 413 8.24 -2.52 11.25
CA TYR A 413 8.82 -2.77 9.93
C TYR A 413 10.06 -3.71 9.89
N MET A 414 10.37 -4.48 10.94
CA MET A 414 11.62 -5.24 11.04
C MET A 414 11.92 -6.09 9.79
N PHE A 415 10.91 -6.72 9.19
CA PHE A 415 11.01 -7.55 7.98
C PHE A 415 10.15 -7.01 6.82
N ALA A 416 9.63 -5.78 6.92
CA ALA A 416 8.75 -5.25 5.87
C ALA A 416 9.43 -5.30 4.50
N GLU A 417 8.68 -5.61 3.45
CA GLU A 417 9.13 -5.68 2.06
C GLU A 417 10.24 -6.72 1.79
N CYS A 418 10.41 -7.71 2.67
CA CYS A 418 11.21 -8.91 2.36
C CYS A 418 10.42 -9.84 1.42
N THR A 419 10.28 -9.44 0.17
CA THR A 419 9.34 -10.04 -0.79
C THR A 419 9.59 -11.52 -1.09
N ASN A 420 10.83 -12.00 -0.95
CA ASN A 420 11.20 -13.41 -1.13
C ASN A 420 11.23 -14.23 0.17
N LEU A 421 10.91 -13.65 1.33
CA LEU A 421 10.92 -14.38 2.60
C LEU A 421 9.82 -15.44 2.59
N GLU A 422 10.19 -16.72 2.63
CA GLU A 422 9.25 -17.85 2.56
C GLU A 422 8.90 -18.38 3.94
N ALA A 423 9.89 -18.44 4.83
CA ALA A 423 9.76 -18.94 6.18
C ALA A 423 10.52 -18.04 7.15
N ILE A 424 9.94 -17.86 8.34
CA ILE A 424 10.60 -17.24 9.47
C ILE A 424 10.44 -18.13 10.70
N THR A 425 11.56 -18.47 11.32
CA THR A 425 11.54 -18.98 12.69
C THR A 425 11.70 -17.78 13.60
N LEU A 426 10.73 -17.51 14.46
CA LEU A 426 10.83 -16.42 15.43
C LEU A 426 11.49 -16.91 16.72
N PRO A 427 12.24 -16.04 17.42
CA PRO A 427 13.11 -16.46 18.51
C PRO A 427 12.31 -16.87 19.75
N LYS A 428 12.95 -17.68 20.60
CA LYS A 428 12.43 -17.97 21.93
C LYS A 428 12.59 -16.75 22.82
N ILE A 429 11.52 -16.36 23.50
CA ILE A 429 11.59 -15.35 24.57
C ILE A 429 11.85 -16.10 25.88
N SER A 430 13.10 -16.10 26.34
CA SER A 430 13.57 -17.07 27.32
C SER A 430 13.26 -16.73 28.79
N LYS A 431 12.90 -15.46 29.12
CA LYS A 431 12.69 -15.04 30.52
C LYS A 431 11.62 -13.95 30.71
N TYR A 432 10.81 -14.12 31.76
CA TYR A 432 10.10 -13.04 32.45
C TYR A 432 11.12 -12.17 33.19
N SER A 433 11.20 -10.87 32.89
CA SER A 433 11.89 -9.90 33.74
C SER A 433 10.85 -9.15 34.58
N PRO A 434 10.79 -9.35 35.91
CA PRO A 434 9.87 -8.66 36.79
C PRO A 434 10.14 -7.14 36.92
N LEU A 435 11.25 -6.62 36.37
CA LEU A 435 11.82 -5.34 36.77
C LEU A 435 11.72 -4.21 35.72
N SER A 436 11.53 -4.49 34.42
CA SER A 436 11.48 -3.42 33.40
C SER A 436 10.06 -3.03 32.95
N GLY A 437 9.06 -3.89 33.16
CA GLY A 437 7.73 -3.63 32.61
C GLY A 437 7.70 -3.78 31.09
N THR A 438 8.56 -3.16 30.30
CA THR A 438 8.52 -3.12 28.83
C THR A 438 9.14 -4.35 28.16
N VAL A 439 8.30 -5.29 27.71
CA VAL A 439 8.62 -6.10 26.52
C VAL A 439 7.39 -6.25 25.65
N THR A 440 7.39 -5.53 24.54
CA THR A 440 6.45 -5.64 23.43
C THR A 440 7.26 -5.71 22.14
N THR A 441 7.71 -6.92 21.82
CA THR A 441 8.45 -7.21 20.60
C THR A 441 7.57 -7.27 19.35
N LEU A 442 6.24 -7.18 19.47
CA LEU A 442 5.31 -7.20 18.34
C LEU A 442 4.77 -5.79 18.08
N ARG A 443 5.11 -5.24 16.91
CA ARG A 443 4.69 -3.93 16.42
C ARG A 443 4.09 -4.03 15.02
N GLY A 444 3.28 -3.03 14.66
CA GLY A 444 2.68 -2.94 13.33
C GLY A 444 3.68 -3.00 12.19
N TYR A 445 3.20 -3.36 11.00
CA TYR A 445 3.97 -3.47 9.77
C TYR A 445 5.16 -4.45 9.76
N MET A 446 5.40 -5.23 10.83
CA MET A 446 6.60 -6.08 10.95
C MET A 446 6.88 -6.94 9.72
N PHE A 447 5.86 -7.53 9.10
CA PHE A 447 5.94 -8.40 7.92
C PHE A 447 5.24 -7.82 6.69
N SER A 448 4.85 -6.54 6.70
CA SER A 448 4.09 -5.93 5.60
C SER A 448 4.85 -6.09 4.28
N GLY A 449 4.19 -6.62 3.24
CA GLY A 449 4.79 -6.85 1.93
C GLY A 449 5.68 -8.09 1.80
N CYS A 450 5.74 -8.98 2.80
CA CYS A 450 6.41 -10.29 2.67
C CYS A 450 5.58 -11.25 1.79
N SER A 451 5.57 -11.00 0.48
CA SER A 451 4.63 -11.63 -0.46
C SER A 451 4.72 -13.16 -0.56
N LYS A 452 5.87 -13.75 -0.25
CA LYS A 452 6.10 -15.21 -0.28
C LYS A 452 5.97 -15.89 1.08
N LEU A 453 5.72 -15.14 2.15
CA LEU A 453 5.66 -15.69 3.50
C LEU A 453 4.45 -16.60 3.64
N VAL A 454 4.66 -17.88 3.96
CA VAL A 454 3.58 -18.89 3.95
C VAL A 454 2.96 -19.09 5.33
N THR A 455 3.79 -19.13 6.37
CA THR A 455 3.35 -19.40 7.75
C THR A 455 4.17 -18.57 8.72
N VAL A 456 3.50 -18.05 9.75
CA VAL A 456 4.14 -17.33 10.84
C VAL A 456 3.66 -17.89 12.17
N ASP A 457 4.60 -18.33 12.99
CA ASP A 457 4.32 -18.83 14.33
C ASP A 457 4.66 -17.77 15.39
N LEU A 458 3.63 -17.16 15.97
CA LEU A 458 3.72 -16.21 17.08
C LEU A 458 3.46 -16.87 18.44
N SER A 459 3.37 -18.20 18.53
CA SER A 459 3.03 -18.91 19.78
C SER A 459 4.05 -18.72 20.90
N ASN A 460 5.32 -18.51 20.54
CA ASN A 460 6.43 -18.29 21.48
C ASN A 460 6.52 -16.87 22.04
N PHE A 461 5.66 -15.95 21.58
CA PHE A 461 5.61 -14.60 22.13
C PHE A 461 4.76 -14.56 23.41
N TYR A 462 5.30 -13.93 24.45
CA TYR A 462 4.59 -13.67 25.70
C TYR A 462 4.38 -12.15 25.84
N ALA A 463 3.17 -11.72 26.22
CA ALA A 463 2.98 -10.35 26.70
C ALA A 463 3.59 -10.23 28.09
N LEU A 464 4.83 -9.76 28.17
CA LEU A 464 5.53 -9.62 29.45
C LEU A 464 5.16 -8.29 30.15
N ASN A 465 4.71 -7.26 29.40
CA ASN A 465 4.22 -6.01 29.98
C ASN A 465 2.71 -6.03 30.24
N LEU A 466 2.30 -6.10 31.50
CA LEU A 466 0.89 -5.94 31.89
C LEU A 466 0.38 -4.48 31.83
N ASN A 467 1.21 -3.50 31.49
CA ASN A 467 0.81 -2.09 31.38
C ASN A 467 0.74 -1.55 29.93
N GLU A 468 1.14 -2.33 28.92
CA GLU A 468 1.18 -1.87 27.53
C GLU A 468 0.25 -2.64 26.59
N PHE A 469 -0.40 -1.92 25.68
CA PHE A 469 -1.25 -2.51 24.65
C PHE A 469 -0.45 -2.87 23.39
N ILE A 470 -0.85 -3.95 22.74
CA ILE A 470 -0.23 -4.43 21.50
C ILE A 470 -0.97 -3.84 20.30
N ARG A 471 -0.20 -3.26 19.36
CA ARG A 471 -0.72 -2.75 18.09
C ARG A 471 -0.07 -3.54 16.96
N MET A 472 -0.89 -4.29 16.22
CA MET A 472 -0.49 -5.16 15.11
C MET A 472 -1.00 -4.63 13.76
N ASN A 473 -1.33 -3.35 13.70
CA ASN A 473 -1.82 -2.71 12.49
C ASN A 473 -0.88 -2.97 11.31
N TYR A 474 -1.45 -3.38 10.17
CA TYR A 474 -0.75 -3.66 8.91
C TYR A 474 0.34 -4.75 8.99
N MET A 475 0.41 -5.54 10.07
CA MET A 475 1.54 -6.45 10.30
C MET A 475 1.77 -7.44 9.15
N PHE A 476 0.71 -7.98 8.54
CA PHE A 476 0.79 -8.93 7.42
C PHE A 476 0.17 -8.39 6.12
N GLN A 477 -0.05 -7.09 6.01
CA GLN A 477 -0.60 -6.51 4.78
C GLN A 477 0.23 -6.94 3.56
N ASN A 478 -0.42 -7.27 2.44
CA ASN A 478 0.20 -7.69 1.18
C ASN A 478 1.08 -8.97 1.29
N CYS A 479 0.87 -9.82 2.32
CA CYS A 479 1.47 -11.14 2.39
C CYS A 479 0.65 -12.14 1.55
N HIS A 480 0.73 -12.02 0.22
CA HIS A 480 -0.12 -12.74 -0.73
C HIS A 480 -0.11 -14.27 -0.57
N SER A 481 1.00 -14.86 -0.12
CA SER A 481 1.16 -16.32 0.07
C SER A 481 0.82 -16.81 1.47
N LEU A 482 0.44 -15.92 2.39
CA LEU A 482 0.22 -16.25 3.79
C LEU A 482 -1.04 -17.10 3.95
N LYS A 483 -0.87 -18.30 4.53
CA LYS A 483 -1.96 -19.25 4.75
C LYS A 483 -2.34 -19.40 6.22
N ILE A 484 -1.35 -19.35 7.11
CA ILE A 484 -1.54 -19.66 8.54
C ILE A 484 -0.74 -18.68 9.39
N VAL A 485 -1.40 -18.09 10.40
CA VAL A 485 -0.73 -17.40 11.50
C VAL A 485 -1.15 -18.04 12.81
N ILE A 486 -0.18 -18.52 13.57
CA ILE A 486 -0.41 -19.17 14.86
C ILE A 486 -0.23 -18.12 15.96
N PHE A 487 -1.29 -17.83 16.71
CA PHE A 487 -1.25 -16.88 17.82
C PHE A 487 -1.09 -17.59 19.17
N SER A 488 -0.40 -16.95 20.12
CA SER A 488 -0.42 -17.39 21.52
C SER A 488 -1.69 -16.92 22.22
N THR A 489 -2.31 -17.79 23.00
CA THR A 489 -3.46 -17.42 23.86
C THR A 489 -3.09 -16.45 24.99
N GLN A 490 -1.79 -16.26 25.26
CA GLN A 490 -1.29 -15.50 26.41
C GLN A 490 -1.32 -13.98 26.22
N PHE A 491 -1.15 -13.46 25.00
CA PHE A 491 -1.13 -12.01 24.73
C PHE A 491 -2.34 -11.50 23.95
N ILE A 492 -3.14 -12.41 23.41
CA ILE A 492 -4.25 -12.06 22.52
C ILE A 492 -5.29 -11.16 23.23
N ASN A 493 -5.32 -11.21 24.57
CA ASN A 493 -6.09 -10.35 25.46
C ASN A 493 -5.50 -8.92 25.66
N ARG A 494 -4.53 -8.50 24.84
CA ARG A 494 -3.81 -7.21 24.97
C ARG A 494 -3.79 -6.40 23.69
N ILE A 495 -4.32 -6.98 22.61
CA ILE A 495 -4.33 -6.38 21.28
C ILE A 495 -5.45 -5.33 21.24
N VAL A 496 -5.11 -4.11 20.82
CA VAL A 496 -6.05 -2.98 20.70
C VAL A 496 -6.16 -2.41 19.28
N ASP A 497 -5.26 -2.80 18.38
CA ASP A 497 -5.30 -2.34 16.99
C ASP A 497 -4.85 -3.46 16.05
N VAL A 498 -5.79 -3.92 15.22
CA VAL A 498 -5.59 -4.91 14.15
C VAL A 498 -6.02 -4.35 12.79
N THR A 499 -6.00 -3.02 12.66
CA THR A 499 -6.30 -2.33 11.41
C THR A 499 -5.45 -2.91 10.27
N ALA A 500 -6.10 -3.37 9.21
CA ALA A 500 -5.45 -3.93 8.02
C ALA A 500 -4.47 -5.08 8.30
N LEU A 501 -4.65 -5.82 9.41
CA LEU A 501 -3.74 -6.88 9.84
C LEU A 501 -3.40 -7.85 8.71
N PHE A 502 -4.39 -8.27 7.93
CA PHE A 502 -4.29 -9.23 6.83
C PHE A 502 -4.71 -8.65 5.47
N MET A 503 -4.76 -7.32 5.31
CA MET A 503 -5.20 -6.72 4.06
C MET A 503 -4.40 -7.28 2.86
N ASN A 504 -5.09 -7.72 1.81
CA ASN A 504 -4.55 -8.37 0.61
C ASN A 504 -3.76 -9.68 0.87
N CYS A 505 -4.05 -10.42 1.95
CA CYS A 505 -3.57 -11.80 2.13
C CYS A 505 -4.39 -12.77 1.27
N THR A 506 -4.12 -12.81 -0.03
CA THR A 506 -4.92 -13.52 -1.02
C THR A 506 -4.92 -15.05 -0.90
N SER A 507 -4.03 -15.65 -0.09
CA SER A 507 -3.97 -17.10 0.16
C SER A 507 -4.53 -17.53 1.52
N LEU A 508 -5.01 -16.59 2.34
CA LEU A 508 -5.59 -16.91 3.65
C LEU A 508 -6.98 -17.53 3.44
N GLU A 509 -7.17 -18.79 3.83
CA GLU A 509 -8.42 -19.53 3.60
C GLU A 509 -9.38 -19.50 4.79
N GLU A 510 -8.85 -19.54 6.02
CA GLU A 510 -9.65 -19.55 7.24
C GLU A 510 -8.98 -18.70 8.32
N PHE A 511 -9.79 -18.09 9.19
CA PHE A 511 -9.31 -17.35 10.34
C PHE A 511 -10.16 -17.64 11.58
N SER A 512 -9.49 -17.90 12.70
CA SER A 512 -10.12 -17.94 14.02
C SER A 512 -9.23 -17.22 15.04
N GLY A 513 -9.78 -16.24 15.75
CA GLY A 513 -8.99 -15.40 16.66
C GLY A 513 -9.78 -14.61 17.69
N TYR A 514 -9.18 -14.42 18.86
CA TYR A 514 -9.74 -13.67 20.00
C TYR A 514 -9.01 -12.35 20.20
N PHE A 515 -9.63 -11.21 19.88
CA PHE A 515 -9.04 -9.88 20.09
C PHE A 515 -9.77 -9.16 21.20
N SER A 516 -9.35 -9.32 22.46
CA SER A 516 -9.97 -8.55 23.53
C SER A 516 -9.03 -8.24 24.68
N ALA A 517 -8.51 -7.03 24.65
CA ALA A 517 -8.14 -6.31 25.86
C ALA A 517 -9.37 -5.79 26.61
N ASN A 518 -9.17 -5.30 27.84
CA ASN A 518 -10.11 -4.41 28.54
C ASN A 518 -10.17 -3.01 27.86
N ALA A 519 -10.05 -2.96 26.52
CA ALA A 519 -9.96 -1.76 25.71
C ALA A 519 -10.60 -2.01 24.34
N ASN A 520 -10.96 -0.92 23.66
CA ASN A 520 -11.56 -0.96 22.33
C ASN A 520 -10.55 -1.43 21.28
N VAL A 521 -11.01 -2.26 20.35
CA VAL A 521 -10.22 -2.76 19.22
C VAL A 521 -10.67 -2.11 17.91
N SER A 522 -9.73 -1.58 17.13
CA SER A 522 -9.96 -1.18 15.73
C SER A 522 -9.73 -2.38 14.79
N MET A 523 -10.73 -2.71 13.97
CA MET A 523 -10.72 -3.82 13.00
C MET A 523 -10.88 -3.35 11.55
N ASN A 524 -10.60 -2.09 11.27
CA ASN A 524 -10.77 -1.51 9.94
C ASN A 524 -9.91 -2.24 8.90
N ASN A 525 -10.51 -2.58 7.76
CA ASN A 525 -9.85 -3.26 6.64
C ASN A 525 -9.14 -4.58 6.98
N MET A 526 -9.43 -5.20 8.13
CA MET A 526 -8.63 -6.30 8.68
C MET A 526 -8.35 -7.43 7.67
N PHE A 527 -9.36 -7.81 6.88
CA PHE A 527 -9.30 -8.83 5.84
C PHE A 527 -9.58 -8.27 4.44
N SER A 528 -9.59 -6.96 4.25
CA SER A 528 -9.88 -6.35 2.95
C SER A 528 -8.99 -6.93 1.85
N GLY A 529 -9.59 -7.44 0.77
CA GLY A 529 -8.90 -8.09 -0.35
C GLY A 529 -8.42 -9.53 -0.09
N CYS A 530 -8.82 -10.19 0.99
CA CYS A 530 -8.55 -11.61 1.22
C CYS A 530 -9.44 -12.50 0.34
N THR A 531 -9.12 -12.61 -0.95
CA THR A 531 -9.99 -13.26 -1.95
C THR A 531 -10.18 -14.76 -1.76
N SER A 532 -9.26 -15.46 -1.06
CA SER A 532 -9.40 -16.89 -0.75
C SER A 532 -10.07 -17.20 0.59
N LEU A 533 -10.36 -16.20 1.42
CA LEU A 533 -10.92 -16.40 2.76
C LEU A 533 -12.35 -16.92 2.63
N LYS A 534 -12.59 -18.13 3.14
CA LYS A 534 -13.91 -18.80 3.13
C LYS A 534 -14.67 -18.63 4.44
N LYS A 535 -13.94 -18.66 5.56
CA LYS A 535 -14.52 -18.59 6.90
C LYS A 535 -13.73 -17.69 7.83
N ALA A 536 -14.44 -16.87 8.59
CA ALA A 536 -13.85 -16.06 9.66
C ALA A 536 -14.67 -16.17 10.96
N GLU A 537 -14.04 -16.68 12.01
CA GLU A 537 -14.54 -16.64 13.38
C GLU A 537 -13.76 -15.61 14.19
N ILE A 538 -14.44 -14.55 14.63
CA ILE A 538 -13.81 -13.46 15.37
C ILE A 538 -14.48 -13.30 16.72
N THR A 539 -13.69 -13.36 17.78
CA THR A 539 -14.13 -13.11 19.14
C THR A 539 -13.54 -11.79 19.64
N SER A 540 -14.37 -10.86 20.11
CA SER A 540 -13.93 -9.61 20.72
C SER A 540 -14.98 -9.07 21.69
N ARG A 541 -14.54 -8.39 22.76
CA ARG A 541 -15.44 -7.80 23.78
C ARG A 541 -15.83 -6.36 23.45
N TYR A 542 -14.91 -5.56 22.92
CA TYR A 542 -15.11 -4.14 22.64
C TYR A 542 -14.51 -3.80 21.28
N VAL A 543 -15.34 -3.34 20.35
CA VAL A 543 -14.89 -2.95 19.00
C VAL A 543 -15.33 -1.52 18.73
N GLU A 544 -14.37 -0.68 18.32
CA GLU A 544 -14.62 0.72 18.02
C GLU A 544 -15.03 0.94 16.56
N SER A 545 -14.40 0.21 15.63
CA SER A 545 -14.64 0.40 14.19
C SER A 545 -14.35 -0.86 13.39
N ARG A 546 -15.17 -1.10 12.35
CA ARG A 546 -15.14 -2.31 11.48
C ARG A 546 -15.29 -1.94 10.00
N ASN A 547 -14.93 -0.71 9.63
CA ASN A 547 -15.05 -0.23 8.26
C ASN A 547 -14.25 -1.13 7.31
N ASN A 548 -14.87 -1.54 6.19
CA ASN A 548 -14.25 -2.38 5.15
C ASN A 548 -13.66 -3.71 5.67
N MET A 549 -14.10 -4.24 6.81
CA MET A 549 -13.42 -5.37 7.48
C MET A 549 -13.18 -6.57 6.55
N PHE A 550 -14.17 -6.90 5.69
CA PHE A 550 -14.13 -7.96 4.69
C PHE A 550 -14.33 -7.45 3.27
N LEU A 551 -14.04 -6.18 2.99
CA LEU A 551 -14.20 -5.60 1.66
C LEU A 551 -13.51 -6.47 0.60
N ASN A 552 -14.23 -6.85 -0.45
CA ASN A 552 -13.76 -7.69 -1.56
C ASN A 552 -13.21 -9.08 -1.15
N CYS A 553 -13.70 -9.68 -0.06
CA CYS A 553 -13.46 -11.09 0.24
C CYS A 553 -14.39 -11.98 -0.61
N THR A 554 -14.06 -12.16 -1.89
CA THR A 554 -14.98 -12.74 -2.89
C THR A 554 -15.43 -14.18 -2.60
N ASN A 555 -14.61 -14.98 -1.92
CA ASN A 555 -14.90 -16.37 -1.58
C ASN A 555 -15.41 -16.57 -0.14
N LEU A 556 -15.72 -15.49 0.59
CA LEU A 556 -16.19 -15.58 1.97
C LEU A 556 -17.60 -16.15 2.00
N GLU A 557 -17.78 -17.31 2.64
CA GLU A 557 -19.05 -18.04 2.70
C GLU A 557 -19.77 -17.81 4.05
N GLU A 558 -19.01 -17.81 5.15
CA GLU A 558 -19.53 -17.72 6.53
C GLU A 558 -18.68 -16.78 7.40
N VAL A 559 -19.37 -15.94 8.19
CA VAL A 559 -18.75 -15.15 9.25
C VAL A 559 -19.54 -15.29 10.55
N SER A 560 -18.83 -15.54 11.65
CA SER A 560 -19.41 -15.67 12.98
C SER A 560 -18.70 -14.81 14.03
N PHE A 561 -19.48 -14.22 14.93
CA PHE A 561 -19.04 -13.33 15.99
C PHE A 561 -19.55 -13.86 17.35
N SER A 562 -18.66 -14.37 18.22
CA SER A 562 -19.05 -15.27 19.33
C SER A 562 -19.17 -14.66 20.74
N THR A 563 -18.74 -13.41 20.98
CA THR A 563 -18.92 -12.71 22.28
C THR A 563 -19.71 -11.43 22.12
N SER A 564 -20.25 -10.88 23.21
CA SER A 564 -20.92 -9.57 23.20
C SER A 564 -19.95 -8.48 22.67
N PHE A 565 -20.12 -8.08 21.41
CA PHE A 565 -19.48 -6.91 20.81
C PHE A 565 -20.15 -5.63 21.35
N ALA A 566 -20.13 -5.47 22.67
CA ALA A 566 -20.73 -4.30 23.30
C ALA A 566 -19.95 -3.06 22.85
N SER A 567 -20.63 -2.14 22.19
CA SER A 567 -20.01 -0.95 21.63
C SER A 567 -20.29 0.24 22.54
N VAL A 568 -19.25 0.77 23.17
CA VAL A 568 -19.33 1.93 24.08
C VAL A 568 -19.36 3.28 23.33
N SER A 569 -19.13 3.28 22.01
CA SER A 569 -19.12 4.46 21.14
C SER A 569 -19.79 4.16 19.79
N ALA A 570 -20.02 5.21 18.99
CA ALA A 570 -20.57 5.06 17.65
C ALA A 570 -19.68 4.15 16.78
N VAL A 571 -20.27 3.16 16.13
CA VAL A 571 -19.54 2.19 15.30
C VAL A 571 -19.76 2.47 13.83
N ASN A 572 -18.68 2.52 13.07
CA ASN A 572 -18.72 2.56 11.61
C ASN A 572 -18.62 1.13 11.05
N THR A 573 -19.63 0.73 10.29
CA THR A 573 -19.73 -0.59 9.60
C THR A 573 -19.84 -0.43 8.07
N ALA A 574 -19.48 0.73 7.54
CA ALA A 574 -19.53 0.99 6.10
C ALA A 574 -18.72 -0.06 5.35
N SER A 575 -19.27 -0.53 4.22
CA SER A 575 -18.64 -1.46 3.29
C SER A 575 -18.10 -2.76 3.93
N MET A 576 -18.58 -3.14 5.12
CA MET A 576 -17.99 -4.24 5.90
C MET A 576 -17.89 -5.54 5.10
N PHE A 577 -18.90 -5.88 4.30
CA PHE A 577 -18.95 -7.05 3.43
C PHE A 577 -19.09 -6.70 1.94
N SER A 578 -18.84 -5.45 1.56
CA SER A 578 -18.97 -5.03 0.17
C SER A 578 -18.10 -5.91 -0.75
N GLY A 579 -18.68 -6.46 -1.82
CA GLY A 579 -18.02 -7.36 -2.75
C GLY A 579 -17.80 -8.79 -2.26
N CYS A 580 -18.39 -9.21 -1.12
CA CYS A 580 -18.36 -10.61 -0.68
C CYS A 580 -19.34 -11.47 -1.50
N GLN A 581 -18.93 -11.83 -2.71
CA GLN A 581 -19.82 -12.45 -3.70
C GLN A 581 -20.33 -13.84 -3.30
N SER A 582 -19.59 -14.60 -2.49
CA SER A 582 -19.95 -15.95 -2.04
C SER A 582 -20.66 -16.00 -0.68
N LEU A 583 -20.88 -14.85 -0.04
CA LEU A 583 -21.42 -14.80 1.32
C LEU A 583 -22.90 -15.15 1.30
N THR A 584 -23.27 -16.30 1.89
CA THR A 584 -24.66 -16.78 1.88
C THR A 584 -25.44 -16.38 3.12
N LYS A 585 -24.75 -16.30 4.27
CA LYS A 585 -25.34 -16.04 5.58
C LYS A 585 -24.42 -15.19 6.45
N VAL A 586 -25.01 -14.26 7.18
CA VAL A 586 -24.32 -13.46 8.19
C VAL A 586 -25.06 -13.61 9.53
N SER A 587 -24.34 -14.09 10.55
CA SER A 587 -24.88 -14.23 11.91
C SER A 587 -24.17 -13.26 12.85
N MET A 588 -24.85 -12.19 13.22
CA MET A 588 -24.37 -11.21 14.21
C MET A 588 -25.37 -11.12 15.37
N GLY A 589 -24.92 -11.37 16.60
CA GLY A 589 -25.79 -11.19 17.78
C GLY A 589 -26.14 -9.72 18.03
N GLY A 590 -27.37 -9.43 18.45
CA GLY A 590 -27.96 -8.09 18.57
C GLY A 590 -27.13 -7.03 19.30
N ASN A 591 -26.42 -7.40 20.38
CA ASN A 591 -25.53 -6.47 21.11
C ASN A 591 -24.42 -5.89 20.22
N SER A 592 -24.03 -6.59 19.15
CA SER A 592 -22.96 -6.24 18.21
C SER A 592 -23.30 -5.08 17.27
N MET A 593 -24.59 -4.71 17.22
CA MET A 593 -25.12 -3.70 16.32
C MET A 593 -25.66 -2.46 17.05
N THR A 594 -25.45 -2.40 18.37
CA THR A 594 -25.74 -1.20 19.16
C THR A 594 -24.85 -0.02 18.73
N ASN A 595 -25.38 1.20 18.72
CA ASN A 595 -24.66 2.44 18.36
C ASN A 595 -24.06 2.49 16.93
N VAL A 596 -24.48 1.62 16.01
CA VAL A 596 -24.07 1.71 14.60
C VAL A 596 -24.76 2.90 13.94
N THR A 597 -23.97 3.80 13.34
CA THR A 597 -24.50 5.00 12.67
C THR A 597 -24.30 5.00 11.16
N ASP A 598 -23.29 4.29 10.63
CA ASP A 598 -23.02 4.20 9.19
C ASP A 598 -22.97 2.74 8.72
N MET A 599 -23.90 2.38 7.84
CA MET A 599 -24.04 1.07 7.21
C MET A 599 -24.01 1.19 5.68
N SER A 600 -23.47 2.30 5.16
CA SER A 600 -23.40 2.52 3.72
C SER A 600 -22.60 1.41 3.04
N ASN A 601 -23.12 0.86 1.95
CA ASN A 601 -22.54 -0.24 1.18
C ASN A 601 -22.26 -1.52 1.98
N MET A 602 -22.82 -1.70 3.19
CA MET A 602 -22.42 -2.80 4.09
C MET A 602 -22.45 -4.18 3.41
N PHE A 603 -23.45 -4.45 2.58
CA PHE A 603 -23.62 -5.68 1.80
C PHE A 603 -23.63 -5.42 0.29
N LEU A 604 -23.08 -4.30 -0.18
CA LEU A 604 -23.05 -3.96 -1.61
C LEU A 604 -22.42 -5.10 -2.43
N ASN A 605 -23.11 -5.57 -3.47
CA ASN A 605 -22.69 -6.66 -4.36
C ASN A 605 -22.42 -8.01 -3.64
N CYS A 606 -23.13 -8.31 -2.55
CA CYS A 606 -23.16 -9.66 -1.98
C CYS A 606 -24.09 -10.58 -2.77
N LEU A 607 -23.62 -11.03 -3.93
CA LEU A 607 -24.44 -11.70 -4.95
C LEU A 607 -25.09 -13.02 -4.50
N SER A 608 -24.54 -13.70 -3.50
CA SER A 608 -25.05 -14.99 -2.99
C SER A 608 -25.81 -14.87 -1.66
N LEU A 609 -26.00 -13.66 -1.14
CA LEU A 609 -26.58 -13.44 0.19
C LEU A 609 -28.08 -13.74 0.18
N VAL A 610 -28.48 -14.80 0.89
CA VAL A 610 -29.87 -15.26 0.97
C VAL A 610 -30.55 -14.73 2.23
N ASP A 611 -29.83 -14.74 3.35
CA ASP A 611 -30.36 -14.45 4.68
C ASP A 611 -29.38 -13.60 5.50
N VAL A 612 -29.92 -12.58 6.15
CA VAL A 612 -29.23 -11.77 7.17
C VAL A 612 -30.13 -11.76 8.39
N ASP A 613 -29.77 -12.50 9.43
CA ASP A 613 -30.52 -12.49 10.68
C ASP A 613 -30.29 -11.16 11.41
N MET A 614 -31.21 -10.23 11.16
CA MET A 614 -31.24 -8.89 11.75
C MET A 614 -32.28 -8.76 12.88
N SER A 615 -32.96 -9.85 13.23
CA SER A 615 -34.10 -9.86 14.17
C SER A 615 -33.72 -9.32 15.56
N SER A 616 -32.48 -9.54 15.98
CA SER A 616 -31.96 -9.07 17.27
C SER A 616 -31.29 -7.69 17.22
N TRP A 617 -31.17 -7.07 16.04
CA TRP A 617 -30.41 -5.82 15.88
C TRP A 617 -31.20 -4.62 16.37
N THR A 618 -30.63 -3.87 17.31
CA THR A 618 -31.14 -2.57 17.76
C THR A 618 -30.24 -1.45 17.25
N VAL A 619 -30.60 -0.85 16.11
CA VAL A 619 -29.79 0.16 15.41
C VAL A 619 -30.51 1.50 15.26
N THR A 620 -29.74 2.57 15.20
CA THR A 620 -30.20 3.95 14.90
C THR A 620 -29.34 4.54 13.77
N PRO A 621 -29.44 4.02 12.54
CA PRO A 621 -28.56 4.41 11.44
C PRO A 621 -28.79 5.87 11.04
N ARG A 622 -27.71 6.52 10.57
CA ARG A 622 -27.73 7.82 9.91
C ARG A 622 -27.61 7.68 8.39
N THR A 623 -26.90 6.65 7.92
CA THR A 623 -26.64 6.39 6.49
C THR A 623 -26.80 4.92 6.12
N LEU A 624 -27.56 4.66 5.06
CA LEU A 624 -27.93 3.35 4.52
C LEU A 624 -27.73 3.25 2.99
N THR A 625 -27.01 4.21 2.40
CA THR A 625 -26.79 4.29 0.95
C THR A 625 -26.20 2.97 0.41
N ASN A 626 -26.82 2.42 -0.63
CA ASN A 626 -26.44 1.15 -1.28
C ASN A 626 -26.33 -0.07 -0.35
N MET A 627 -26.91 -0.04 0.86
CA MET A 627 -26.62 -1.06 1.89
C MET A 627 -26.77 -2.50 1.40
N PHE A 628 -27.83 -2.80 0.65
CA PHE A 628 -28.13 -4.11 0.06
C PHE A 628 -28.07 -4.11 -1.47
N SER A 629 -27.52 -3.05 -2.08
CA SER A 629 -27.48 -2.93 -3.53
C SER A 629 -26.74 -4.12 -4.16
N GLY A 630 -27.33 -4.76 -5.17
CA GLY A 630 -26.77 -5.96 -5.82
C GLY A 630 -26.97 -7.27 -5.05
N CYS A 631 -27.70 -7.29 -3.93
CA CYS A 631 -28.07 -8.54 -3.23
C CYS A 631 -29.21 -9.28 -3.95
N VAL A 632 -28.90 -9.88 -5.10
CA VAL A 632 -29.90 -10.47 -6.02
C VAL A 632 -30.63 -11.71 -5.47
N GLN A 633 -30.13 -12.34 -4.39
CA GLN A 633 -30.70 -13.56 -3.78
C GLN A 633 -31.56 -13.29 -2.54
N LEU A 634 -31.59 -12.04 -2.06
CA LEU A 634 -32.25 -11.66 -0.82
C LEU A 634 -33.77 -11.64 -0.99
N GLU A 635 -34.50 -12.40 -0.18
CA GLU A 635 -35.97 -12.51 -0.28
C GLU A 635 -36.72 -11.78 0.84
N GLU A 636 -36.13 -11.69 2.02
CA GLU A 636 -36.76 -11.24 3.25
C GLU A 636 -35.80 -10.35 4.06
N LEU A 637 -36.33 -9.26 4.64
CA LEU A 637 -35.58 -8.41 5.57
C LEU A 637 -36.43 -8.00 6.77
N ASP A 638 -35.83 -8.12 7.95
CA ASP A 638 -36.44 -7.74 9.22
C ASP A 638 -35.91 -6.41 9.76
N PHE A 639 -36.79 -5.40 9.80
CA PHE A 639 -36.56 -4.07 10.35
C PHE A 639 -37.44 -3.78 11.58
N MET A 640 -38.01 -4.79 12.24
CA MET A 640 -38.96 -4.63 13.36
C MET A 640 -38.37 -3.84 14.53
N ASN A 641 -37.08 -4.04 14.82
CA ASN A 641 -36.39 -3.42 15.95
C ASN A 641 -35.56 -2.17 15.59
N TRP A 642 -35.69 -1.68 14.35
CA TRP A 642 -34.89 -0.56 13.85
C TRP A 642 -35.56 0.79 14.12
N ASN A 643 -34.76 1.81 14.45
CA ASN A 643 -35.21 3.20 14.51
C ASN A 643 -34.53 4.01 13.41
N THR A 644 -35.30 4.34 12.37
CA THR A 644 -34.75 4.99 11.17
C THR A 644 -35.06 6.48 11.06
N ASN A 645 -35.55 7.09 12.14
CA ASN A 645 -35.93 8.51 12.16
C ASN A 645 -34.77 9.48 11.89
N ASN A 646 -33.53 9.04 12.15
CA ASN A 646 -32.33 9.87 12.01
C ASN A 646 -31.58 9.64 10.69
N VAL A 647 -32.09 8.80 9.79
CA VAL A 647 -31.43 8.53 8.51
C VAL A 647 -31.52 9.76 7.62
N THR A 648 -30.36 10.20 7.12
CA THR A 648 -30.23 11.34 6.22
C THR A 648 -29.89 10.95 4.78
N ALA A 649 -29.47 9.70 4.54
CA ALA A 649 -29.15 9.20 3.20
C ALA A 649 -29.36 7.68 3.11
N ALA A 650 -30.16 7.23 2.14
CA ALA A 650 -30.43 5.82 1.85
C ALA A 650 -30.55 5.53 0.35
N ASN A 651 -29.91 6.34 -0.50
CA ASN A 651 -29.99 6.19 -1.96
C ASN A 651 -29.65 4.76 -2.38
N ASN A 652 -30.47 4.19 -3.27
CA ASN A 652 -30.26 2.86 -3.85
C ASN A 652 -30.11 1.73 -2.82
N MET A 653 -30.66 1.87 -1.60
CA MET A 653 -30.51 0.88 -0.53
C MET A 653 -30.83 -0.55 -0.98
N PHE A 654 -31.86 -0.72 -1.82
CA PHE A 654 -32.33 -2.00 -2.34
C PHE A 654 -32.18 -2.13 -3.87
N ALA A 655 -31.29 -1.35 -4.50
CA ALA A 655 -31.08 -1.47 -5.95
C ALA A 655 -30.66 -2.90 -6.32
N ASP A 656 -31.21 -3.42 -7.41
CA ASP A 656 -30.96 -4.80 -7.90
C ASP A 656 -31.29 -5.93 -6.90
N CYS A 657 -32.05 -5.67 -5.83
CA CYS A 657 -32.62 -6.69 -4.94
C CYS A 657 -33.84 -7.37 -5.57
N VAL A 658 -33.66 -7.98 -6.73
CA VAL A 658 -34.77 -8.43 -7.61
C VAL A 658 -35.67 -9.53 -7.01
N ARG A 659 -35.23 -10.22 -5.95
CA ARG A 659 -35.99 -11.28 -5.28
C ARG A 659 -36.64 -10.84 -3.95
N LEU A 660 -36.43 -9.59 -3.53
CA LEU A 660 -36.90 -9.09 -2.24
C LEU A 660 -38.43 -8.93 -2.26
N LYS A 661 -39.13 -9.81 -1.55
CA LYS A 661 -40.59 -9.95 -1.57
C LYS A 661 -41.28 -9.83 -0.21
N LYS A 662 -40.51 -9.79 0.88
CA LYS A 662 -41.03 -9.70 2.25
C LYS A 662 -40.22 -8.71 3.09
N LEU A 663 -40.93 -7.84 3.80
CA LEU A 663 -40.35 -6.83 4.69
C LEU A 663 -41.11 -6.81 6.02
N HIS A 664 -40.41 -6.99 7.13
CA HIS A 664 -40.98 -6.78 8.47
C HIS A 664 -40.65 -5.38 8.94
N LEU A 665 -41.66 -4.52 9.06
CA LEU A 665 -41.46 -3.10 9.38
C LEU A 665 -41.95 -2.81 10.80
N GLY A 666 -41.06 -2.25 11.62
CA GLY A 666 -41.35 -1.86 13.00
C GLY A 666 -42.03 -0.50 13.11
N PRO A 667 -42.55 -0.14 14.31
CA PRO A 667 -43.24 1.13 14.55
C PRO A 667 -42.35 2.36 14.38
N ASN A 668 -41.03 2.21 14.46
CA ASN A 668 -40.03 3.28 14.29
C ASN A 668 -39.33 3.26 12.92
N PHE A 669 -39.77 2.40 11.99
CA PHE A 669 -39.28 2.38 10.63
C PHE A 669 -40.02 3.41 9.76
N ARG A 670 -39.28 4.16 8.96
CA ARG A 670 -39.77 5.13 7.97
C ARG A 670 -38.93 5.02 6.70
N PHE A 671 -39.56 5.21 5.55
CA PHE A 671 -38.85 5.49 4.30
C PHE A 671 -38.46 6.97 4.21
N TRP A 672 -37.45 7.28 3.41
CA TRP A 672 -36.84 8.62 3.35
C TRP A 672 -36.85 9.15 1.91
N ASN A 673 -36.94 10.47 1.75
CA ASN A 673 -36.99 11.14 0.44
C ASN A 673 -35.62 11.20 -0.29
N THR A 674 -34.83 10.13 -0.18
CA THR A 674 -33.45 10.04 -0.69
C THR A 674 -33.30 8.97 -1.75
N GLY A 675 -34.30 8.78 -2.62
CA GLY A 675 -34.20 7.84 -3.74
C GLY A 675 -34.10 6.37 -3.32
N VAL A 676 -34.84 5.96 -2.29
CA VAL A 676 -35.07 4.53 -2.03
C VAL A 676 -36.10 4.01 -3.03
N ALA A 677 -35.79 2.90 -3.68
CA ALA A 677 -36.73 2.16 -4.52
C ALA A 677 -36.70 0.70 -4.09
N LEU A 678 -37.87 0.11 -3.90
CA LEU A 678 -38.05 -1.34 -3.80
C LEU A 678 -38.07 -1.95 -5.21
N PRO A 679 -37.72 -3.24 -5.37
CA PRO A 679 -37.72 -3.88 -6.67
C PRO A 679 -39.09 -3.78 -7.35
N SER A 680 -39.09 -3.59 -8.67
CA SER A 680 -40.30 -3.71 -9.49
C SER A 680 -40.50 -5.18 -9.86
N ILE A 681 -41.72 -5.69 -9.65
CA ILE A 681 -42.07 -7.08 -9.91
C ILE A 681 -42.30 -7.27 -11.42
N ASP A 682 -41.88 -8.41 -11.95
CA ASP A 682 -42.27 -8.84 -13.29
C ASP A 682 -43.75 -9.27 -13.32
N THR A 683 -44.60 -8.33 -13.69
CA THR A 683 -46.05 -8.53 -13.85
C THR A 683 -46.42 -9.43 -15.04
N THR A 684 -45.45 -9.86 -15.86
CA THR A 684 -45.71 -10.77 -16.99
C THR A 684 -45.88 -12.23 -16.59
N SER A 685 -45.52 -12.59 -15.35
CA SER A 685 -45.57 -13.97 -14.83
C SER A 685 -46.97 -14.43 -14.40
N SER A 686 -47.96 -13.54 -14.31
CA SER A 686 -49.34 -13.80 -13.80
C SER A 686 -49.43 -14.31 -12.35
N VAL A 687 -48.33 -14.32 -11.59
CA VAL A 687 -48.29 -14.80 -10.19
C VAL A 687 -48.47 -13.68 -9.17
N PHE A 688 -48.04 -12.45 -9.48
CA PHE A 688 -48.09 -11.31 -8.56
C PHE A 688 -48.73 -10.11 -9.24
N SER A 689 -49.51 -9.32 -8.50
CA SER A 689 -50.24 -8.16 -9.02
C SER A 689 -49.32 -6.96 -9.35
N GLY A 690 -48.12 -6.94 -8.76
CA GLY A 690 -47.23 -5.77 -8.78
C GLY A 690 -47.30 -4.93 -7.49
N GLY A 691 -48.26 -5.21 -6.60
CA GLY A 691 -48.49 -4.51 -5.34
C GLY A 691 -47.90 -5.18 -4.09
N TRP A 692 -48.05 -4.52 -2.95
CA TRP A 692 -47.66 -4.99 -1.62
C TRP A 692 -48.87 -5.00 -0.68
N ILE A 693 -48.99 -6.03 0.16
CA ILE A 693 -50.06 -6.15 1.16
C ILE A 693 -49.50 -6.43 2.55
N GLY A 694 -50.06 -5.79 3.58
CA GLY A 694 -49.76 -6.05 4.99
C GLY A 694 -50.56 -7.25 5.50
N GLU A 695 -49.88 -8.24 6.09
CA GLU A 695 -50.49 -9.50 6.56
C GLU A 695 -51.58 -9.30 7.63
N ASN A 696 -51.50 -8.24 8.45
CA ASN A 696 -52.42 -8.03 9.59
C ASN A 696 -53.30 -6.78 9.45
N ALA A 697 -52.86 -5.79 8.68
CA ALA A 697 -53.46 -4.46 8.63
C ALA A 697 -54.45 -4.25 7.47
N GLU A 698 -54.54 -5.20 6.53
CA GLU A 698 -55.25 -5.06 5.23
C GLU A 698 -54.81 -3.80 4.45
N LEU A 699 -53.64 -3.23 4.78
CA LEU A 699 -53.05 -2.14 4.00
C LEU A 699 -52.51 -2.70 2.70
N ARG A 700 -52.96 -2.12 1.59
CA ARG A 700 -52.57 -2.47 0.24
C ARG A 700 -51.91 -1.28 -0.45
N PHE A 701 -50.86 -1.56 -1.19
CA PHE A 701 -50.13 -0.58 -2.00
C PHE A 701 -50.03 -1.10 -3.44
N ASP A 702 -50.38 -0.28 -4.42
CA ASP A 702 -50.53 -0.73 -5.81
C ASP A 702 -49.19 -0.97 -6.52
N SER A 703 -48.09 -0.45 -5.96
CA SER A 703 -46.75 -0.65 -6.50
C SER A 703 -45.67 -0.43 -5.45
N SER A 704 -44.44 -0.86 -5.75
CA SER A 704 -43.25 -0.51 -4.96
C SER A 704 -43.03 0.99 -4.78
N VAL A 705 -43.40 1.82 -5.77
CA VAL A 705 -43.30 3.28 -5.66
C VAL A 705 -44.33 3.80 -4.67
N ASP A 706 -45.60 3.38 -4.83
CA ASP A 706 -46.69 3.75 -3.94
C ASP A 706 -46.39 3.33 -2.50
N PHE A 707 -45.91 2.10 -2.30
CA PHE A 707 -45.55 1.61 -0.97
C PHE A 707 -44.51 2.51 -0.29
N VAL A 708 -43.42 2.86 -0.99
CA VAL A 708 -42.38 3.74 -0.42
C VAL A 708 -42.89 5.16 -0.15
N THR A 709 -43.76 5.71 -1.01
CA THR A 709 -44.24 7.10 -0.87
C THR A 709 -45.40 7.28 0.10
N SER A 710 -46.24 6.25 0.26
CA SER A 710 -47.50 6.31 1.00
C SER A 710 -47.42 5.65 2.38
N TYR A 711 -46.38 4.85 2.64
CA TYR A 711 -46.19 4.21 3.94
C TYR A 711 -45.99 5.22 5.08
N SER A 712 -46.85 5.14 6.09
CA SER A 712 -46.93 6.10 7.19
C SER A 712 -46.35 5.60 8.52
N GLY A 713 -45.75 4.40 8.54
CA GLY A 713 -45.12 3.83 9.74
C GLY A 713 -45.92 2.77 10.49
N GLN A 714 -46.93 2.16 9.86
CA GLN A 714 -47.69 1.06 10.46
C GLN A 714 -46.85 -0.20 10.54
N SER A 715 -46.65 -0.70 11.77
CA SER A 715 -45.90 -1.94 11.98
C SER A 715 -46.69 -3.14 11.47
N ASP A 716 -46.10 -3.87 10.53
CA ASP A 716 -46.65 -5.09 9.95
C ASP A 716 -45.57 -5.86 9.16
N THR A 717 -45.90 -7.07 8.74
CA THR A 717 -45.19 -7.78 7.67
C THR A 717 -45.83 -7.44 6.34
N TYR A 718 -45.05 -6.85 5.43
CA TYR A 718 -45.50 -6.55 4.07
C TYR A 718 -44.92 -7.57 3.10
N ILE A 719 -45.80 -8.20 2.33
CA ILE A 719 -45.45 -9.20 1.31
C ILE A 719 -45.89 -8.71 -0.07
N TRP A 720 -45.32 -9.27 -1.12
CA TRP A 720 -45.88 -9.12 -2.46
C TRP A 720 -47.30 -9.67 -2.52
N GLU A 721 -48.20 -8.89 -3.11
CA GLU A 721 -49.57 -9.30 -3.35
C GLU A 721 -49.60 -10.35 -4.47
N GLU A 722 -50.09 -11.54 -4.16
CA GLU A 722 -50.36 -12.58 -5.15
C GLU A 722 -51.45 -12.09 -6.11
N ALA A 723 -51.27 -12.34 -7.41
CA ALA A 723 -52.27 -11.98 -8.39
C ALA A 723 -53.53 -12.83 -8.17
N GLU A 724 -54.68 -12.16 -8.05
CA GLU A 724 -55.97 -12.83 -7.96
C GLU A 724 -56.12 -13.86 -9.10
N PRO A 725 -56.46 -15.13 -8.79
CA PRO A 725 -56.63 -16.16 -9.81
C PRO A 725 -57.84 -15.80 -10.69
N TRP A 726 -57.58 -15.47 -11.95
CA TRP A 726 -58.66 -15.31 -12.94
C TRP A 726 -59.03 -16.68 -13.52
N ILE A 727 -60.31 -17.00 -13.51
CA ILE A 727 -60.85 -18.18 -14.17
C ILE A 727 -61.32 -17.76 -15.57
N GLU A 728 -60.70 -18.32 -16.62
CA GLU A 728 -61.21 -18.17 -17.98
C GLU A 728 -62.40 -19.10 -18.18
N VAL A 729 -63.63 -18.58 -18.05
CA VAL A 729 -64.85 -19.34 -18.37
C VAL A 729 -65.21 -19.09 -19.82
N ILE A 730 -64.85 -20.02 -20.72
CA ILE A 730 -65.32 -20.00 -22.11
C ILE A 730 -66.75 -20.57 -22.13
N LEU A 731 -67.74 -19.71 -22.31
CA LEU A 731 -69.13 -20.12 -22.49
C LEU A 731 -69.46 -20.20 -24.00
N PRO A 732 -69.58 -21.40 -24.60
CA PRO A 732 -70.09 -21.51 -25.96
C PRO A 732 -71.61 -21.27 -25.94
N VAL A 733 -72.04 -20.03 -26.18
CA VAL A 733 -73.48 -19.72 -26.29
C VAL A 733 -73.92 -19.90 -27.75
N SER A 734 -74.59 -21.01 -28.06
CA SER A 734 -75.28 -21.16 -29.35
C SER A 734 -76.70 -20.57 -29.25
N MET A 735 -76.87 -19.29 -29.60
CA MET A 735 -78.22 -18.69 -29.71
C MET A 735 -78.71 -18.75 -31.16
N MET A 736 -79.86 -19.40 -31.39
CA MET A 736 -80.52 -19.43 -32.71
C MET A 736 -81.75 -18.51 -32.66
N PHE A 737 -81.69 -17.36 -33.35
CA PHE A 737 -82.83 -16.44 -33.46
C PHE A 737 -83.72 -16.86 -34.64
N TYR A 738 -85.01 -17.09 -34.38
CA TYR A 738 -86.02 -17.22 -35.44
C TYR A 738 -86.97 -16.00 -35.39
N GLY A 739 -86.79 -15.04 -36.31
CA GLY A 739 -87.81 -14.03 -36.69
C GLY A 739 -87.36 -12.55 -36.70
N GLU A 740 -87.30 -11.97 -37.92
CA GLU A 740 -87.29 -10.53 -38.32
C GLU A 740 -86.09 -9.62 -37.88
N PRO A 741 -85.74 -8.54 -38.62
CA PRO A 741 -84.36 -8.25 -39.01
C PRO A 741 -83.45 -7.55 -37.99
N LEU A 742 -82.16 -7.90 -38.12
CA LEU A 742 -80.95 -7.54 -37.36
C LEU A 742 -80.72 -6.04 -37.07
N ASP A 743 -81.39 -5.12 -37.78
CA ASP A 743 -81.15 -3.68 -37.66
C ASP A 743 -81.71 -3.06 -36.37
N GLY A 744 -82.73 -3.68 -35.74
CA GLY A 744 -83.31 -3.20 -34.48
C GLY A 744 -82.46 -3.52 -33.24
N PHE A 745 -81.73 -4.64 -33.27
CA PHE A 745 -80.93 -5.13 -32.13
C PHE A 745 -79.65 -4.31 -31.91
N LEU A 746 -79.05 -3.78 -32.98
CA LEU A 746 -77.81 -3.00 -32.91
C LEU A 746 -78.03 -1.55 -32.41
N GLN A 747 -79.23 -0.98 -32.55
CA GLN A 747 -79.54 0.36 -32.01
C GLN A 747 -79.90 0.35 -30.52
N SER A 748 -80.29 -0.80 -29.94
CA SER A 748 -80.76 -0.90 -28.55
C SER A 748 -79.66 -1.14 -27.51
N ILE A 749 -78.43 -1.49 -27.92
CA ILE A 749 -77.31 -1.73 -26.99
C ILE A 749 -76.68 -0.39 -26.51
N ASN A 750 -77.00 0.73 -27.17
CA ASN A 750 -76.40 2.04 -26.90
C ASN A 750 -77.33 3.06 -26.21
N SER A 751 -78.45 2.67 -25.58
CA SER A 751 -79.29 3.59 -24.80
C SER A 751 -79.55 3.10 -23.36
N PRO A 752 -79.59 3.99 -22.34
CA PRO A 752 -79.50 3.56 -20.93
C PRO A 752 -80.83 3.15 -20.27
N GLU A 753 -81.99 3.20 -20.94
CA GLU A 753 -83.27 2.91 -20.30
C GLU A 753 -84.27 2.28 -21.28
N TYR A 754 -84.42 0.95 -21.28
CA TYR A 754 -85.63 0.25 -21.72
C TYR A 754 -85.72 -1.16 -21.11
N SER A 755 -86.91 -1.56 -20.64
CA SER A 755 -87.22 -2.88 -20.08
C SER A 755 -87.97 -3.76 -21.09
N PHE A 756 -87.60 -5.04 -21.18
CA PHE A 756 -88.30 -6.03 -22.00
C PHE A 756 -89.35 -6.79 -21.18
N THR A 757 -90.62 -6.68 -21.57
CA THR A 757 -91.73 -7.52 -21.09
C THR A 757 -92.22 -8.43 -22.21
N ASN A 758 -91.48 -9.52 -22.45
CA ASN A 758 -91.94 -10.82 -22.96
C ASN A 758 -90.76 -11.53 -23.65
N LEU A 759 -90.13 -12.47 -22.96
CA LEU A 759 -89.35 -13.53 -23.59
C LEU A 759 -89.95 -14.86 -23.13
N SER A 760 -90.62 -15.55 -24.05
CA SER A 760 -91.08 -16.91 -23.85
C SER A 760 -89.89 -17.87 -23.90
N SER A 761 -89.63 -18.52 -22.76
CA SER A 761 -89.15 -19.90 -22.62
C SER A 761 -88.04 -20.38 -23.57
N VAL A 762 -86.79 -20.26 -23.12
CA VAL A 762 -85.64 -21.04 -23.63
C VAL A 762 -84.94 -21.68 -22.41
N PRO A 763 -84.78 -23.01 -22.34
CA PRO A 763 -83.96 -23.64 -21.29
C PRO A 763 -82.49 -23.31 -21.51
N ILE A 764 -81.82 -22.82 -20.47
CA ILE A 764 -80.37 -22.54 -20.50
C ILE A 764 -79.65 -23.78 -19.95
N THR A 765 -78.81 -24.41 -20.77
CA THR A 765 -77.92 -25.49 -20.33
C THR A 765 -76.50 -24.94 -20.23
N LEU A 766 -75.92 -24.95 -19.02
CA LEU A 766 -74.53 -24.57 -18.77
C LEU A 766 -73.65 -25.83 -18.78
N SER A 767 -72.71 -25.91 -19.72
CA SER A 767 -71.66 -26.94 -19.75
C SER A 767 -70.32 -26.27 -19.50
N ILE A 768 -69.61 -26.68 -18.45
CA ILE A 768 -68.27 -26.19 -18.11
C ILE A 768 -67.26 -27.23 -18.59
N ASP A 769 -66.63 -26.98 -19.73
CA ASP A 769 -65.59 -27.84 -20.28
C ASP A 769 -64.20 -27.33 -19.83
N SER A 770 -63.71 -27.93 -18.75
CA SER A 770 -62.36 -27.84 -18.17
C SER A 770 -62.07 -26.68 -17.19
N ILE A 771 -61.59 -27.07 -16.00
CA ILE A 771 -61.02 -26.20 -14.97
C ILE A 771 -59.52 -26.48 -14.95
N GLN A 772 -58.68 -25.49 -15.21
CA GLN A 772 -57.23 -25.59 -15.03
C GLN A 772 -56.81 -24.79 -13.79
N ASN A 773 -56.12 -25.49 -12.89
CA ASN A 773 -55.52 -25.04 -11.63
C ASN A 773 -56.50 -24.72 -10.48
N GLY A 774 -56.53 -25.63 -9.52
CA GLY A 774 -57.32 -25.51 -8.30
C GLY A 774 -56.50 -25.07 -7.09
N ARG A 775 -57.07 -24.14 -6.32
CA ARG A 775 -57.30 -24.25 -4.88
C ARG A 775 -58.15 -23.06 -4.43
N ASP A 776 -59.47 -23.25 -4.51
CA ASP A 776 -60.49 -22.74 -3.58
C ASP A 776 -61.86 -22.86 -4.26
N LEU A 777 -62.53 -23.97 -4.00
CA LEU A 777 -63.86 -24.29 -4.55
C LEU A 777 -65.00 -24.02 -3.55
N ASP A 778 -64.72 -23.42 -2.39
CA ASP A 778 -65.71 -23.27 -1.32
C ASP A 778 -66.56 -21.99 -1.41
N ARG A 779 -66.38 -21.16 -2.44
CA ARG A 779 -67.14 -19.92 -2.64
C ARG A 779 -67.54 -19.73 -4.11
N LEU A 780 -68.57 -20.44 -4.57
CA LEU A 780 -69.21 -20.17 -5.87
C LEU A 780 -70.63 -19.63 -5.66
N PHE A 781 -70.91 -18.47 -6.27
CA PHE A 781 -72.07 -17.62 -6.04
C PHE A 781 -73.43 -18.21 -6.48
N LEU A 782 -74.47 -17.88 -5.71
CA LEU A 782 -75.89 -17.97 -6.09
C LEU A 782 -76.22 -16.90 -7.16
N LEU A 783 -76.79 -17.32 -8.28
CA LEU A 783 -77.31 -16.42 -9.32
C LEU A 783 -78.72 -15.92 -8.92
N HIS A 784 -78.88 -14.65 -8.56
CA HIS A 784 -80.21 -14.05 -8.36
C HIS A 784 -80.77 -13.51 -9.68
N LEU A 785 -81.74 -14.22 -10.28
CA LEU A 785 -82.52 -13.71 -11.40
C LEU A 785 -83.77 -12.99 -10.84
N HIS A 786 -83.84 -11.67 -10.99
CA HIS A 786 -85.04 -10.91 -10.64
C HIS A 786 -86.11 -11.09 -11.72
N GLY A 787 -87.17 -11.85 -11.38
CA GLY A 787 -88.40 -11.97 -12.13
C GLY A 787 -89.46 -12.70 -11.30
N GLU A 788 -90.71 -12.25 -11.36
CA GLU A 788 -91.89 -12.79 -10.63
C GLU A 788 -92.04 -14.34 -10.70
N PRO A 789 -92.75 -14.96 -9.75
CA PRO A 789 -92.43 -16.29 -9.24
C PRO A 789 -93.03 -17.40 -10.11
N TYR A 790 -92.19 -18.11 -10.86
CA TYR A 790 -92.51 -19.46 -11.34
C TYR A 790 -91.28 -20.36 -11.21
N LEU A 791 -91.51 -21.58 -10.72
CA LEU A 791 -90.53 -22.60 -10.37
C LEU A 791 -89.52 -22.88 -11.51
N TYR A 792 -88.24 -22.93 -11.18
CA TYR A 792 -87.19 -23.45 -12.07
C TYR A 792 -86.37 -24.51 -11.32
N ASP A 793 -86.21 -25.69 -11.92
CA ASP A 793 -85.23 -26.69 -11.50
C ASP A 793 -83.93 -26.43 -12.28
N ILE A 794 -82.81 -26.27 -11.56
CA ILE A 794 -81.48 -26.13 -12.16
C ILE A 794 -80.72 -27.43 -11.93
N ASP A 795 -80.33 -28.11 -13.01
CA ASP A 795 -79.43 -29.26 -12.96
C ASP A 795 -77.98 -28.78 -13.09
N LEU A 796 -77.19 -28.98 -12.04
CA LEU A 796 -75.75 -28.73 -12.02
C LEU A 796 -75.01 -30.07 -12.24
N ILE A 797 -74.16 -30.12 -13.27
CA ILE A 797 -73.31 -31.29 -13.53
C ILE A 797 -71.89 -30.97 -13.04
N ILE A 798 -71.47 -31.63 -11.96
CA ILE A 798 -70.12 -31.49 -11.40
C ILE A 798 -69.47 -32.87 -11.41
N GLY A 799 -68.36 -33.03 -12.13
CA GLY A 799 -67.58 -34.28 -12.16
C GLY A 799 -68.36 -35.52 -12.64
N GLY A 800 -69.38 -35.34 -13.50
CA GLY A 800 -70.19 -36.44 -14.05
C GLY A 800 -71.40 -36.88 -13.20
N ASN A 801 -71.69 -36.21 -12.08
CA ASN A 801 -72.92 -36.42 -11.31
C ASN A 801 -73.90 -35.24 -11.48
N ILE A 802 -75.20 -35.54 -11.58
CA ILE A 802 -76.28 -34.55 -11.69
C ILE A 802 -76.77 -34.22 -10.28
N ILE A 803 -76.74 -32.94 -9.91
CA ILE A 803 -77.37 -32.41 -8.69
C ILE A 803 -78.51 -31.49 -9.12
N THR A 804 -79.75 -31.89 -8.80
CA THR A 804 -80.95 -31.09 -9.04
C THR A 804 -81.23 -30.24 -7.80
N VAL A 805 -81.22 -28.91 -7.94
CA VAL A 805 -81.54 -27.99 -6.84
C VAL A 805 -82.97 -27.47 -7.02
N THR A 806 -83.89 -27.98 -6.22
CA THR A 806 -85.27 -27.47 -6.09
C THR A 806 -85.30 -26.27 -5.15
N ALA A 807 -85.80 -25.13 -5.62
CA ALA A 807 -85.86 -23.89 -4.85
C ALA A 807 -86.85 -23.95 -3.68
N PHE A 808 -86.38 -24.35 -2.50
CA PHE A 808 -86.80 -23.84 -1.18
C PHE A 808 -85.87 -24.45 -0.11
N ASP A 809 -84.79 -23.75 0.24
CA ASP A 809 -84.22 -23.74 1.59
C ASP A 809 -83.22 -22.59 1.71
N ALA A 810 -83.58 -21.61 2.54
CA ALA A 810 -82.68 -20.55 2.95
C ALA A 810 -81.62 -21.14 3.89
N LEU A 811 -80.41 -21.35 3.40
CA LEU A 811 -79.22 -21.55 4.23
C LEU A 811 -78.73 -20.17 4.68
N THR A 812 -79.13 -19.76 5.87
CA THR A 812 -78.55 -18.60 6.57
C THR A 812 -77.11 -18.95 6.95
N LEU A 813 -76.15 -18.50 6.15
CA LEU A 813 -74.76 -18.36 6.56
C LEU A 813 -74.55 -16.92 7.03
N ASN A 814 -74.41 -16.76 8.34
CA ASN A 814 -73.96 -15.53 8.97
C ASN A 814 -72.47 -15.31 8.63
N SER A 815 -72.18 -14.42 7.69
CA SER A 815 -70.96 -13.62 7.68
C SER A 815 -71.25 -12.38 6.87
N GLY A 816 -71.31 -11.23 7.54
CA GLY A 816 -71.54 -9.95 6.89
C GLY A 816 -70.32 -9.56 6.07
N GLU A 817 -70.50 -9.47 4.76
CA GLU A 817 -69.95 -8.47 3.84
C GLU A 817 -70.47 -8.82 2.44
N SER A 818 -71.19 -7.90 1.82
CA SER A 818 -71.75 -8.05 0.48
C SER A 818 -70.85 -7.33 -0.51
N GLU A 819 -70.00 -8.07 -1.22
CA GLU A 819 -69.25 -7.53 -2.37
C GLU A 819 -70.18 -7.44 -3.60
N ILE A 820 -70.13 -6.29 -4.27
CA ILE A 820 -70.86 -6.02 -5.50
C ILE A 820 -69.95 -6.46 -6.67
N LEU A 821 -70.23 -7.64 -7.25
CA LEU A 821 -69.59 -8.07 -8.50
C LEU A 821 -70.04 -7.17 -9.65
N THR A 822 -69.09 -6.43 -10.25
CA THR A 822 -69.35 -5.50 -11.35
C THR A 822 -68.91 -6.14 -12.67
N PHE A 823 -69.86 -6.44 -13.55
CA PHE A 823 -69.58 -7.03 -14.86
C PHE A 823 -69.26 -5.93 -15.89
N SER A 824 -68.11 -6.01 -16.56
CA SER A 824 -67.80 -5.16 -17.72
C SER A 824 -67.17 -6.00 -18.83
N GLY A 825 -67.58 -5.82 -20.09
CA GLY A 825 -67.07 -6.59 -21.21
C GLY A 825 -67.27 -5.90 -22.56
N ASP A 826 -66.23 -5.92 -23.39
CA ASP A 826 -66.24 -5.50 -24.80
C ASP A 826 -66.74 -6.66 -25.69
N ALA A 827 -67.85 -6.45 -26.42
CA ALA A 827 -68.36 -7.43 -27.38
C ALA A 827 -67.66 -7.28 -28.74
N ARG A 828 -67.02 -8.35 -29.26
CA ARG A 828 -66.53 -8.41 -30.64
C ARG A 828 -67.33 -9.44 -31.44
N ALA A 829 -67.97 -9.00 -32.52
CA ALA A 829 -68.67 -9.87 -33.45
C ALA A 829 -67.76 -10.21 -34.65
N GLN A 830 -67.58 -11.50 -34.95
CA GLN A 830 -67.08 -11.97 -36.25
C GLN A 830 -68.20 -12.71 -36.97
N SER A 831 -68.53 -12.30 -38.19
CA SER A 831 -69.49 -13.01 -39.04
C SER A 831 -68.75 -13.94 -40.01
N SER A 832 -69.29 -15.14 -40.23
CA SER A 832 -68.97 -15.96 -41.41
C SER A 832 -70.28 -16.28 -42.15
N GLU A 833 -70.26 -16.17 -43.48
CA GLU A 833 -71.44 -16.05 -44.36
C GLU A 833 -72.32 -17.31 -44.52
N SER A 834 -72.31 -18.28 -43.59
CA SER A 834 -73.18 -19.46 -43.73
C SER A 834 -73.85 -19.97 -42.45
N ASN A 835 -73.67 -19.30 -41.31
CA ASN A 835 -74.52 -19.44 -40.11
C ASN A 835 -74.10 -18.34 -39.11
N PRO A 836 -74.99 -17.47 -38.61
CA PRO A 836 -74.61 -16.50 -37.60
C PRO A 836 -74.50 -17.20 -36.24
N TYR A 837 -73.31 -17.70 -35.91
CA TYR A 837 -72.95 -18.01 -34.53
C TYR A 837 -72.33 -16.74 -33.92
N PHE A 838 -72.87 -16.30 -32.79
CA PHE A 838 -72.29 -15.22 -31.99
C PHE A 838 -71.51 -15.85 -30.85
N GLU A 839 -70.21 -15.65 -30.82
CA GLU A 839 -69.38 -15.99 -29.68
C GLU A 839 -69.31 -14.76 -28.77
N ILE A 840 -69.92 -14.83 -27.58
CA ILE A 840 -69.83 -13.77 -26.57
C ILE A 840 -68.80 -14.22 -25.54
N ILE A 841 -67.61 -13.62 -25.59
CA ILE A 841 -66.53 -13.89 -24.64
C ILE A 841 -66.70 -12.93 -23.46
N PHE A 842 -67.06 -13.47 -22.29
CA PHE A 842 -67.05 -12.72 -21.04
C PHE A 842 -65.68 -12.88 -20.37
N LYS A 843 -65.01 -11.78 -20.05
CA LYS A 843 -63.92 -11.80 -19.06
C LYS A 843 -64.54 -11.55 -17.70
N LEU A 844 -64.56 -12.57 -16.83
CA LEU A 844 -64.86 -12.38 -15.42
C LEU A 844 -63.59 -11.98 -14.69
N SER A 845 -63.64 -10.83 -14.01
CA SER A 845 -62.85 -10.61 -12.80
C SER A 845 -63.77 -10.99 -11.64
N ILE A 846 -63.30 -11.86 -10.75
CA ILE A 846 -63.95 -12.03 -9.44
C ILE A 846 -63.58 -10.81 -8.59
#